data_AF-U7VEV1-F1
#
_entry.id   AF-U7VEV1-F1
#
_cell.length_a   1.000
_cell.length_b   1.000
_cell.length_c   1.000
_cell.angle_alpha   90.00
_cell.angle_beta   90.00
_cell.angle_gamma   90.00
#
_symmetry.space_group_name_H-M   'P 1'
#
loop_
_entity.id
_entity.type
_entity.pdbx_description
1 polymer ?
#
loop_
_entity_poly.entity_id
_entity_poly.type
_entity_poly.pdbx_seq_one_letter_code
_entity_poly.pdbx_strand_id
1 'polypeptide(L)'
;MKNLVMKTSINSYDIFIGQNTIDRLNDFTENYDKILLLTNKTIGELYGQKILSNLPKKKTYVYKIEDGEIYKNMETSMEIFSFLIENNFSRNSLIICVGGGVVCDLGGFIASTFMRGLDFLQVPTSLLAQVDASIGGKVAINHSLGKNLIGSFKQPIGVIIDINFLKTLPLCQFKSGMGEVIKHSIIAKDKSYFNFLIESYRDILKLKPEVLIEMIYESCKIKKEFVEKDEFEKGDRAFLNLGHTYGHALETLFDYQHISHGEGVAKGILFEMQISKFLGFATEEYINSIKELFSLYKIDPTPIYIEEETLINVMKKDKKNTHDKIKFIIDKNGTLENMPISKEVISEVNHSFKNRILKGVIDIGTNSCRLFIAEIEKTDNKIEIITPLYKDLEVSRLGKNLNQTGVLSKESIEKTYYIIKRFKEKADSMGVTELIAFATAATREASNGSMFVQGIKNEFDINTLVIPGEIEAKLSFNGNSNIYREKIATIDVGGGSSEITIGDYNGIDYIKSFPIGVVKLTEMFFSDENYNEETLLSARNYLKGFFNELIKFEGNNFKIIGVAGTVTTNVSIVKKFPKFDEKEINGYVLTKMDLEENLYLFLSKTLEDRKKIIGLEPNRADVIIAGNLILLTLLDILNKNSITVSTVDNLEGGMVLNI
;
A
#
# COMPACT_ATOMS: atom_id res chain seq x y z
N MET A 1 -8.76 -14.81 -31.66
CA MET A 1 -7.31 -14.75 -31.42
C MET A 1 -6.70 -13.84 -32.47
N LYS A 2 -5.85 -12.90 -32.07
CA LYS A 2 -5.06 -12.04 -32.95
C LYS A 2 -3.59 -12.45 -32.89
N ASN A 3 -2.82 -12.12 -33.91
CA ASN A 3 -1.37 -12.31 -33.94
C ASN A 3 -0.68 -11.01 -34.38
N LEU A 4 0.42 -10.66 -33.72
CA LEU A 4 1.34 -9.60 -34.13
C LEU A 4 2.73 -10.21 -34.30
N VAL A 5 3.41 -9.90 -35.41
CA VAL A 5 4.80 -10.32 -35.62
C VAL A 5 5.72 -9.18 -35.22
N MET A 6 6.56 -9.33 -34.20
CA MET A 6 7.62 -8.37 -33.87
C MET A 6 8.84 -8.61 -34.75
N LYS A 7 9.42 -7.55 -35.32
CA LYS A 7 10.67 -7.58 -36.08
C LYS A 7 11.75 -6.85 -35.28
N THR A 8 12.83 -7.55 -34.98
CA THR A 8 13.98 -7.00 -34.26
C THR A 8 15.17 -6.93 -35.21
N SER A 9 16.29 -6.39 -34.75
CA SER A 9 17.51 -6.31 -35.54
C SER A 9 18.08 -7.69 -35.93
N ILE A 10 17.74 -8.76 -35.20
CA ILE A 10 18.36 -10.08 -35.35
C ILE A 10 17.34 -11.17 -35.73
N ASN A 11 16.08 -11.05 -35.30
CA ASN A 11 15.06 -12.07 -35.52
C ASN A 11 13.63 -11.47 -35.57
N SER A 12 12.65 -12.33 -35.82
CA SER A 12 11.23 -11.99 -35.63
C SER A 12 10.56 -13.03 -34.75
N TYR A 13 9.57 -12.61 -33.97
CA TYR A 13 8.79 -13.51 -33.12
C TYR A 13 7.31 -13.14 -33.12
N ASP A 14 6.46 -14.14 -32.88
CA ASP A 14 5.00 -13.97 -32.80
C ASP A 14 4.53 -13.55 -31.39
N ILE A 15 3.49 -12.73 -31.37
CA ILE A 15 2.75 -12.30 -30.18
C ILE A 15 1.30 -12.75 -30.37
N PHE A 16 0.94 -13.86 -29.74
CA PHE A 16 -0.40 -14.44 -29.81
C PHE A 16 -1.28 -13.84 -28.71
N ILE A 17 -2.42 -13.25 -29.10
CA ILE A 17 -3.34 -12.56 -28.18
C ILE A 17 -4.73 -13.17 -28.28
N GLY A 18 -5.27 -13.71 -27.19
CA GLY A 18 -6.58 -14.35 -27.25
C GLY A 18 -7.01 -15.05 -25.97
N GLN A 19 -8.00 -15.94 -26.11
CA GLN A 19 -8.41 -16.87 -25.08
C GLN A 19 -7.82 -18.24 -25.37
N ASN A 20 -7.39 -18.96 -24.32
CA ASN A 20 -6.81 -20.30 -24.42
C ASN A 20 -5.58 -20.36 -25.34
N THR A 21 -4.83 -19.26 -25.42
CA THR A 21 -3.61 -19.19 -26.24
C THR A 21 -2.48 -20.04 -25.65
N ILE A 22 -2.55 -20.38 -24.36
CA ILE A 22 -1.61 -21.31 -23.70
C ILE A 22 -1.62 -22.72 -24.30
N ASP A 23 -2.66 -23.10 -25.04
CA ASP A 23 -2.73 -24.39 -25.73
C ASP A 23 -1.63 -24.50 -26.81
N ARG A 24 -1.07 -23.35 -27.23
CA ARG A 24 0.05 -23.25 -28.17
C ARG A 24 1.42 -23.41 -27.54
N LEU A 25 1.52 -23.57 -26.22
CA LEU A 25 2.83 -23.67 -25.55
C LEU A 25 3.67 -24.79 -26.15
N ASN A 26 3.05 -25.94 -26.44
CA ASN A 26 3.75 -27.10 -26.99
C ASN A 26 4.40 -26.81 -28.36
N ASP A 27 3.84 -25.91 -29.18
CA ASP A 27 4.37 -25.51 -30.49
C ASP A 27 5.82 -25.01 -30.41
N PHE A 28 6.20 -24.43 -29.27
CA PHE A 28 7.54 -23.86 -29.06
C PHE A 28 8.53 -24.86 -28.47
N THR A 29 8.12 -26.07 -28.12
CA THR A 29 8.92 -26.94 -27.25
C THR A 29 9.71 -28.01 -27.99
N GLU A 30 9.35 -28.34 -29.23
CA GLU A 30 9.80 -29.57 -29.90
C GLU A 30 11.33 -29.69 -29.94
N ASN A 31 12.02 -28.63 -30.35
CA ASN A 31 13.46 -28.61 -30.61
C ASN A 31 14.35 -28.53 -29.36
N TYR A 32 13.77 -28.37 -28.16
CA TYR A 32 14.54 -28.17 -26.93
C TYR A 32 14.69 -29.46 -26.12
N ASP A 33 15.87 -29.63 -25.50
CA ASP A 33 16.18 -30.82 -24.70
C ASP A 33 15.55 -30.78 -23.30
N LYS A 34 15.50 -29.59 -22.68
CA LYS A 34 14.88 -29.32 -21.39
C LYS A 34 14.12 -27.99 -21.42
N ILE A 35 13.10 -27.91 -20.58
CA ILE A 35 12.23 -26.75 -20.44
C ILE A 35 12.16 -26.41 -18.96
N LEU A 36 12.47 -25.15 -18.63
CA LEU A 36 12.19 -24.58 -17.33
C LEU A 36 10.88 -23.79 -17.42
N LEU A 37 9.86 -24.23 -16.71
CA LEU A 37 8.69 -23.42 -16.39
C LEU A 37 9.00 -22.58 -15.14
N LEU A 38 9.32 -21.30 -15.35
CA LEU A 38 9.57 -20.34 -14.28
C LEU A 38 8.30 -19.56 -13.96
N THR A 39 7.88 -19.57 -12.70
CA THR A 39 6.69 -18.85 -12.23
C THR A 39 6.84 -18.43 -10.76
N ASN A 40 5.85 -17.72 -10.21
CA ASN A 40 5.77 -17.49 -8.76
C ASN A 40 4.79 -18.47 -8.10
N LYS A 41 4.78 -18.55 -6.77
CA LYS A 41 3.88 -19.45 -6.03
C LYS A 41 2.40 -19.21 -6.37
N THR A 42 1.95 -17.96 -6.34
CA THR A 42 0.55 -17.56 -6.61
C THR A 42 0.05 -18.08 -7.95
N ILE A 43 0.78 -17.81 -9.03
CA ILE A 43 0.42 -18.24 -10.39
C ILE A 43 0.60 -19.74 -10.54
N GLY A 44 1.64 -20.32 -9.93
CA GLY A 44 1.88 -21.75 -9.93
C GLY A 44 0.77 -22.57 -9.26
N GLU A 45 0.10 -22.02 -8.24
CA GLU A 45 -1.07 -22.63 -7.59
C GLU A 45 -2.33 -22.51 -8.44
N LEU A 46 -2.59 -21.33 -9.01
CA LEU A 46 -3.79 -21.07 -9.82
C LEU A 46 -3.78 -21.79 -11.17
N TYR A 47 -2.63 -21.81 -11.85
CA TYR A 47 -2.55 -22.15 -13.27
C TYR A 47 -1.52 -23.23 -13.60
N GLY A 48 -0.68 -23.64 -12.64
CA GLY A 48 0.44 -24.55 -12.89
C GLY A 48 0.02 -25.87 -13.55
N GLN A 49 -1.07 -26.49 -13.08
CA GLN A 49 -1.56 -27.75 -13.67
C GLN A 49 -2.03 -27.56 -15.12
N LYS A 50 -2.80 -26.50 -15.40
CA LYS A 50 -3.30 -26.19 -16.76
C LYS A 50 -2.17 -25.87 -17.74
N ILE A 51 -1.11 -25.22 -17.26
CA ILE A 51 0.07 -24.92 -18.08
C ILE A 51 0.86 -26.20 -18.34
N LEU A 52 1.11 -27.01 -17.30
CA LEU A 52 1.86 -28.26 -17.42
C LEU A 52 1.16 -29.30 -18.31
N SER A 53 -0.18 -29.29 -18.41
CA SER A 53 -0.88 -30.17 -19.34
C SER A 53 -0.61 -29.86 -20.82
N ASN A 54 -0.14 -28.64 -21.11
CA ASN A 54 0.24 -28.20 -22.45
C ASN A 54 1.75 -28.30 -22.72
N LEU A 55 2.51 -28.95 -21.83
CA LEU A 55 3.96 -29.09 -21.92
C LEU A 55 4.40 -30.57 -21.87
N PRO A 56 5.51 -30.92 -22.52
CA PRO A 56 6.01 -32.29 -22.53
C PRO A 56 6.60 -32.68 -21.17
N LYS A 57 5.86 -33.52 -20.42
CA LYS A 57 6.16 -33.93 -19.04
C LYS A 57 7.61 -34.41 -18.82
N LYS A 58 8.18 -35.17 -19.75
CA LYS A 58 9.50 -35.80 -19.59
C LYS A 58 10.67 -34.82 -19.59
N LYS A 59 10.49 -33.61 -20.15
CA LYS A 59 11.54 -32.60 -20.27
C LYS A 59 11.24 -31.28 -19.56
N THR A 60 10.12 -31.22 -18.83
CA THR A 60 9.67 -29.99 -18.16
C THR A 60 10.03 -30.02 -16.68
N TYR A 61 10.75 -29.01 -16.24
CA TYR A 61 11.09 -28.72 -14.86
C TYR A 61 10.36 -27.46 -14.41
N VAL A 62 10.00 -27.38 -13.14
CA VAL A 62 9.25 -26.24 -12.59
C VAL A 62 10.07 -25.60 -11.49
N TYR A 63 10.26 -24.28 -11.56
CA TYR A 63 10.82 -23.48 -10.47
C TYR A 63 9.83 -22.39 -10.10
N LYS A 64 9.52 -22.30 -8.80
CA LYS A 64 8.58 -21.32 -8.24
C LYS A 64 9.32 -20.36 -7.32
N ILE A 65 9.37 -19.10 -7.70
CA ILE A 65 9.83 -18.03 -6.79
C ILE A 65 8.69 -17.61 -5.85
N GLU A 66 9.03 -16.94 -4.76
CA GLU A 66 8.03 -16.19 -3.98
C GLU A 66 7.46 -15.02 -4.79
N ASP A 67 6.29 -14.51 -4.39
CA ASP A 67 5.61 -13.42 -5.09
C ASP A 67 6.08 -12.04 -4.59
N GLY A 68 6.29 -11.09 -5.51
CA GLY A 68 6.63 -9.70 -5.21
C GLY A 68 7.92 -9.19 -5.85
N GLU A 69 8.00 -7.87 -6.00
CA GLU A 69 9.14 -7.15 -6.61
C GLU A 69 10.47 -7.38 -5.86
N ILE A 70 10.41 -7.65 -4.55
CA ILE A 70 11.60 -7.88 -3.71
C ILE A 70 12.41 -9.10 -4.16
N TYR A 71 11.78 -10.08 -4.81
CA TYR A 71 12.44 -11.29 -5.31
C TYR A 71 13.05 -11.10 -6.69
N LYS A 72 12.85 -9.94 -7.32
CA LYS A 72 13.48 -9.56 -8.58
C LYS A 72 14.92 -9.07 -8.34
N ASN A 73 15.77 -9.93 -7.81
CA ASN A 73 17.10 -9.56 -7.32
C ASN A 73 18.18 -10.59 -7.73
N MET A 74 19.44 -10.32 -7.37
CA MET A 74 20.56 -11.20 -7.71
C MET A 74 20.55 -12.52 -6.92
N GLU A 75 20.08 -12.53 -5.68
CA GLU A 75 20.01 -13.73 -4.84
C GLU A 75 19.09 -14.79 -5.45
N THR A 76 17.84 -14.43 -5.77
CA THR A 76 16.90 -15.29 -6.49
C THR A 76 17.48 -15.75 -7.83
N SER A 77 18.24 -14.87 -8.50
CA SER A 77 18.88 -15.23 -9.78
C SER A 77 19.90 -16.35 -9.61
N MET A 78 20.72 -16.29 -8.55
CA MET A 78 21.72 -17.31 -8.23
C MET A 78 21.10 -18.65 -7.85
N GLU A 79 19.96 -18.64 -7.16
CA GLU A 79 19.21 -19.87 -6.87
C GLU A 79 18.72 -20.53 -8.16
N ILE A 80 18.16 -19.75 -9.09
CA ILE A 80 17.69 -20.27 -10.39
C ILE A 80 18.87 -20.80 -11.21
N PHE A 81 20.02 -20.11 -11.22
CA PHE A 81 21.22 -20.63 -11.90
C PHE A 81 21.69 -21.96 -11.29
N SER A 82 21.68 -22.08 -9.97
CA SER A 82 22.04 -23.32 -9.27
C SER A 82 21.11 -24.45 -9.66
N PHE A 83 19.80 -24.20 -9.66
CA PHE A 83 18.79 -25.15 -10.12
C PHE A 83 19.02 -25.62 -11.56
N LEU A 84 19.32 -24.70 -12.48
CA LEU A 84 19.61 -25.02 -13.89
C LEU A 84 20.86 -25.90 -14.04
N ILE A 85 21.91 -25.61 -13.27
CA ILE A 85 23.18 -26.37 -13.29
C ILE A 85 22.97 -27.77 -12.72
N GLU A 86 22.35 -27.88 -11.54
CA GLU A 86 22.09 -29.17 -10.86
C GLU A 86 21.22 -30.09 -11.72
N ASN A 87 20.26 -29.51 -12.44
CA ASN A 87 19.40 -30.26 -13.36
C ASN A 87 20.01 -30.42 -14.75
N ASN A 88 21.29 -30.09 -14.96
CA ASN A 88 22.02 -30.26 -16.23
C ASN A 88 21.31 -29.63 -17.44
N PHE A 89 20.83 -28.38 -17.32
CA PHE A 89 20.34 -27.61 -18.46
C PHE A 89 21.49 -27.32 -19.45
N SER A 90 21.19 -27.32 -20.75
CA SER A 90 22.17 -27.10 -21.81
C SER A 90 21.88 -25.80 -22.58
N ARG A 91 22.73 -25.46 -23.56
CA ARG A 91 22.47 -24.32 -24.46
C ARG A 91 21.23 -24.51 -25.33
N ASN A 92 20.75 -25.75 -25.50
CA ASN A 92 19.55 -26.08 -26.27
C ASN A 92 18.31 -26.26 -25.38
N SER A 93 18.29 -25.62 -24.21
CA SER A 93 17.15 -25.60 -23.30
C SER A 93 16.32 -24.31 -23.45
N LEU A 94 15.05 -24.37 -23.03
CA LEU A 94 14.08 -23.27 -23.12
C LEU A 94 13.64 -22.82 -21.74
N ILE A 95 13.52 -21.50 -21.52
CA ILE A 95 12.86 -20.95 -20.33
C ILE A 95 11.48 -20.40 -20.71
N ILE A 96 10.41 -20.90 -20.09
CA ILE A 96 9.05 -20.39 -20.24
C ILE A 96 8.71 -19.59 -18.98
N CYS A 97 8.56 -18.27 -19.15
CA CYS A 97 8.31 -17.33 -18.06
C CYS A 97 6.80 -17.08 -17.94
N VAL A 98 6.16 -17.64 -16.91
CA VAL A 98 4.72 -17.48 -16.65
C VAL A 98 4.50 -16.64 -15.40
N GLY A 99 4.08 -15.38 -15.58
CA GLY A 99 3.79 -14.49 -14.47
C GLY A 99 3.59 -13.04 -14.89
N GLY A 100 3.58 -12.14 -13.91
CA GLY A 100 3.63 -10.70 -14.18
C GLY A 100 5.03 -10.22 -14.55
N GLY A 101 5.23 -8.89 -14.58
CA GLY A 101 6.49 -8.26 -15.01
C GLY A 101 7.73 -8.74 -14.26
N VAL A 102 7.61 -9.07 -12.96
CA VAL A 102 8.71 -9.64 -12.16
C VAL A 102 9.25 -10.94 -12.77
N VAL A 103 8.37 -11.90 -13.04
CA VAL A 103 8.77 -13.20 -13.61
C VAL A 103 9.26 -13.02 -15.04
N CYS A 104 8.60 -12.15 -15.82
CA CYS A 104 8.99 -11.85 -17.19
C CYS A 104 10.42 -11.29 -17.28
N ASP A 105 10.76 -10.32 -16.45
CA ASP A 105 12.05 -9.66 -16.46
C ASP A 105 13.15 -10.55 -15.85
N LEU A 106 12.87 -11.19 -14.72
CA LEU A 106 13.83 -12.09 -14.06
C LEU A 106 14.14 -13.28 -14.98
N GLY A 107 13.12 -13.97 -15.49
CA GLY A 107 13.30 -15.12 -16.37
C GLY A 107 14.02 -14.77 -17.67
N GLY A 108 13.69 -13.61 -18.26
CA GLY A 108 14.41 -13.08 -19.40
C GLY A 108 15.88 -12.74 -19.08
N PHE A 109 16.17 -12.20 -17.89
CA PHE A 109 17.53 -11.91 -17.44
C PHE A 109 18.35 -13.19 -17.25
N ILE A 110 17.77 -14.21 -16.62
CA ILE A 110 18.36 -15.55 -16.51
C ILE A 110 18.65 -16.12 -17.89
N ALA A 111 17.67 -16.07 -18.80
CA ALA A 111 17.85 -16.53 -20.18
C ALA A 111 18.95 -15.77 -20.91
N SER A 112 19.10 -14.47 -20.66
CA SER A 112 20.13 -13.65 -21.33
C SER A 112 21.56 -13.94 -20.86
N THR A 113 21.74 -14.52 -19.67
CA THR A 113 23.04 -14.65 -19.01
C THR A 113 23.49 -16.11 -18.84
N PHE A 114 22.57 -17.04 -18.54
CA PHE A 114 22.91 -18.44 -18.36
C PHE A 114 23.49 -19.02 -19.66
N MET A 115 24.63 -19.69 -19.55
CA MET A 115 25.42 -20.19 -20.70
C MET A 115 25.67 -19.16 -21.82
N ARG A 116 25.65 -17.86 -21.51
CA ARG A 116 25.74 -16.71 -22.44
C ARG A 116 24.53 -16.55 -23.38
N GLY A 117 23.38 -17.08 -23.00
CA GLY A 117 22.13 -16.93 -23.74
C GLY A 117 21.43 -18.25 -24.00
N LEU A 118 20.18 -18.35 -23.54
CA LEU A 118 19.20 -19.32 -23.97
C LEU A 118 18.03 -18.62 -24.66
N ASP A 119 17.20 -19.43 -25.28
CA ASP A 119 15.91 -19.00 -25.75
C ASP A 119 14.90 -19.02 -24.61
N PHE A 120 13.95 -18.08 -24.69
CA PHE A 120 12.90 -17.96 -23.70
C PHE A 120 11.60 -17.46 -24.30
N LEU A 121 10.49 -17.89 -23.70
CA LEU A 121 9.13 -17.58 -24.10
C LEU A 121 8.44 -16.80 -22.97
N GLN A 122 7.70 -15.74 -23.33
CA GLN A 122 6.92 -14.96 -22.36
C GLN A 122 5.45 -15.41 -22.34
N VAL A 123 4.91 -15.61 -21.15
CA VAL A 123 3.49 -15.91 -20.91
C VAL A 123 2.96 -14.97 -19.83
N PRO A 124 2.70 -13.70 -20.18
CA PRO A 124 2.32 -12.68 -19.22
C PRO A 124 0.92 -12.90 -18.61
N THR A 125 0.83 -12.88 -17.28
CA THR A 125 -0.42 -13.13 -16.53
C THR A 125 -1.06 -11.88 -15.91
N SER A 126 -0.33 -10.75 -15.86
CA SER A 126 -0.89 -9.45 -15.45
C SER A 126 -1.13 -8.56 -16.66
N LEU A 127 -2.11 -7.65 -16.58
CA LEU A 127 -2.40 -6.72 -17.67
C LEU A 127 -1.15 -5.89 -18.03
N LEU A 128 -0.44 -5.39 -17.02
CA LEU A 128 0.82 -4.65 -17.20
C LEU A 128 1.84 -5.44 -18.02
N ALA A 129 2.03 -6.73 -17.72
CA ALA A 129 2.95 -7.56 -18.46
C ALA A 129 2.46 -7.86 -19.88
N GLN A 130 1.15 -8.01 -20.07
CA GLN A 130 0.53 -8.29 -21.37
C GLN A 130 0.66 -7.13 -22.36
N VAL A 131 0.56 -5.89 -21.88
CA VAL A 131 0.60 -4.69 -22.73
C VAL A 131 1.97 -4.04 -22.83
N ASP A 132 2.81 -4.25 -21.81
CA ASP A 132 4.11 -3.59 -21.71
C ASP A 132 5.25 -4.61 -21.43
N ALA A 133 5.43 -5.09 -20.20
CA ALA A 133 6.71 -5.71 -19.78
C ALA A 133 7.18 -6.91 -20.63
N SER A 134 6.26 -7.74 -21.15
CA SER A 134 6.64 -8.91 -21.95
C SER A 134 7.15 -8.61 -23.36
N ILE A 135 7.06 -7.35 -23.80
CA ILE A 135 7.36 -6.92 -25.18
C ILE A 135 8.55 -5.96 -25.19
N GLY A 136 9.49 -6.19 -26.10
CA GLY A 136 10.61 -5.27 -26.39
C GLY A 136 11.93 -5.59 -25.67
N GLY A 137 12.04 -6.76 -25.04
CA GLY A 137 13.31 -7.39 -24.69
C GLY A 137 14.14 -6.72 -23.61
N LYS A 138 13.61 -5.73 -22.88
CA LYS A 138 14.28 -5.19 -21.68
C LYS A 138 14.07 -6.19 -20.55
N VAL A 139 15.14 -6.81 -20.09
CA VAL A 139 15.10 -7.81 -19.02
C VAL A 139 16.10 -7.42 -17.94
N ALA A 140 15.69 -7.45 -16.68
CA ALA A 140 16.49 -6.87 -15.62
C ALA A 140 16.16 -7.43 -14.24
N ILE A 141 17.07 -7.17 -13.31
CA ILE A 141 16.88 -7.33 -11.87
C ILE A 141 17.15 -6.01 -11.15
N ASN A 142 16.63 -5.91 -9.94
CA ASN A 142 16.80 -4.78 -9.07
C ASN A 142 18.09 -4.92 -8.25
N HIS A 143 18.65 -3.77 -7.89
CA HIS A 143 19.66 -3.65 -6.85
C HIS A 143 19.03 -2.95 -5.64
N SER A 144 19.61 -3.08 -4.45
CA SER A 144 19.14 -2.36 -3.25
C SER A 144 19.13 -0.84 -3.39
N LEU A 145 19.82 -0.31 -4.40
CA LEU A 145 19.92 1.12 -4.71
C LEU A 145 19.01 1.57 -5.87
N GLY A 146 18.24 0.66 -6.49
CA GLY A 146 17.29 1.05 -7.52
C GLY A 146 16.80 -0.10 -8.41
N LYS A 147 15.68 0.15 -9.09
CA LYS A 147 15.02 -0.81 -9.98
C LYS A 147 15.67 -0.92 -11.35
N ASN A 148 15.65 -2.14 -11.89
CA ASN A 148 16.11 -2.48 -13.24
C ASN A 148 17.51 -1.93 -13.58
N LEU A 149 18.40 -1.82 -12.59
CA LEU A 149 19.74 -1.25 -12.77
C LEU A 149 20.69 -2.24 -13.46
N ILE A 150 20.47 -3.54 -13.29
CA ILE A 150 21.30 -4.61 -13.82
C ILE A 150 20.43 -5.43 -14.77
N GLY A 151 20.80 -5.50 -16.05
CA GLY A 151 19.95 -6.13 -17.06
C GLY A 151 20.61 -6.29 -18.41
N SER A 152 19.82 -6.72 -19.39
CA SER A 152 20.22 -6.93 -20.77
C SER A 152 19.06 -6.59 -21.74
N PHE A 153 19.39 -6.41 -23.00
CA PHE A 153 18.43 -6.42 -24.10
C PHE A 153 18.44 -7.82 -24.74
N LYS A 154 17.41 -8.62 -24.47
CA LYS A 154 17.27 -9.99 -24.99
C LYS A 154 15.80 -10.24 -25.36
N GLN A 155 15.58 -10.52 -26.65
CA GLN A 155 14.25 -10.71 -27.22
C GLN A 155 13.77 -12.16 -27.00
N PRO A 156 12.48 -12.36 -26.67
CA PRO A 156 11.91 -13.70 -26.56
C PRO A 156 11.76 -14.35 -27.94
N ILE A 157 11.58 -15.68 -27.96
CA ILE A 157 11.23 -16.41 -29.19
C ILE A 157 9.73 -16.32 -29.51
N GLY A 158 8.94 -15.79 -28.59
CA GLY A 158 7.50 -15.60 -28.72
C GLY A 158 6.87 -15.06 -27.44
N VAL A 159 5.65 -14.54 -27.58
CA VAL A 159 4.83 -14.06 -26.46
C VAL A 159 3.43 -14.65 -26.58
N ILE A 160 2.95 -15.29 -25.52
CA ILE A 160 1.61 -15.89 -25.46
C ILE A 160 0.77 -15.14 -24.43
N ILE A 161 -0.12 -14.28 -24.91
CA ILE A 161 -1.04 -13.51 -24.10
C ILE A 161 -2.41 -14.21 -24.07
N ASP A 162 -2.74 -14.81 -22.92
CA ASP A 162 -4.06 -15.37 -22.63
C ASP A 162 -4.84 -14.44 -21.70
N ILE A 163 -5.95 -13.88 -22.19
CA ILE A 163 -6.77 -12.95 -21.41
C ILE A 163 -7.47 -13.64 -20.23
N ASN A 164 -7.53 -14.97 -20.19
CA ASN A 164 -8.14 -15.70 -19.07
C ASN A 164 -7.39 -15.50 -17.75
N PHE A 165 -6.12 -15.13 -17.79
CA PHE A 165 -5.36 -14.79 -16.58
C PHE A 165 -5.94 -13.55 -15.87
N LEU A 166 -6.53 -12.62 -16.62
CA LEU A 166 -7.11 -11.38 -16.06
C LEU A 166 -8.34 -11.63 -15.20
N LYS A 167 -8.98 -12.80 -15.31
CA LYS A 167 -10.17 -13.16 -14.52
C LYS A 167 -9.88 -13.34 -13.02
N THR A 168 -8.65 -13.72 -12.66
CA THR A 168 -8.22 -13.88 -11.26
C THR A 168 -7.30 -12.75 -10.81
N LEU A 169 -6.95 -11.82 -11.71
CA LEU A 169 -6.05 -10.73 -11.40
C LEU A 169 -6.73 -9.76 -10.42
N PRO A 170 -6.10 -9.43 -9.28
CA PRO A 170 -6.64 -8.44 -8.36
C PRO A 170 -6.92 -7.11 -9.06
N LEU A 171 -8.02 -6.46 -8.70
CA LEU A 171 -8.45 -5.20 -9.34
C LEU A 171 -7.37 -4.12 -9.29
N CYS A 172 -6.60 -4.02 -8.20
CA CYS A 172 -5.48 -3.08 -8.10
C CYS A 172 -4.38 -3.34 -9.15
N GLN A 173 -4.08 -4.60 -9.44
CA GLN A 173 -3.11 -4.98 -10.47
C GLN A 173 -3.66 -4.74 -11.88
N PHE A 174 -4.96 -4.94 -12.09
CA PHE A 174 -5.62 -4.54 -13.34
C PHE A 174 -5.53 -3.03 -13.55
N LYS A 175 -5.85 -2.21 -12.54
CA LYS A 175 -5.69 -0.75 -12.59
C LYS A 175 -4.25 -0.34 -12.87
N SER A 176 -3.27 -0.99 -12.25
CA SER A 176 -1.85 -0.72 -12.53
C SER A 176 -1.49 -1.00 -14.00
N GLY A 177 -2.06 -2.02 -14.63
CA GLY A 177 -1.87 -2.26 -16.06
C GLY A 177 -2.59 -1.23 -16.95
N MET A 178 -3.75 -0.75 -16.52
CA MET A 178 -4.51 0.28 -17.24
C MET A 178 -3.75 1.62 -17.33
N GLY A 179 -2.85 1.92 -16.38
CA GLY A 179 -1.96 3.07 -16.48
C GLY A 179 -1.16 3.09 -17.78
N GLU A 180 -0.58 1.94 -18.15
CA GLU A 180 0.18 1.80 -19.40
C GLU A 180 -0.69 1.70 -20.65
N VAL A 181 -1.87 1.09 -20.54
CA VAL A 181 -2.87 1.09 -21.62
C VAL A 181 -3.25 2.52 -22.02
N ILE A 182 -3.56 3.36 -21.03
CA ILE A 182 -3.93 4.76 -21.26
C ILE A 182 -2.72 5.54 -21.77
N LYS A 183 -1.52 5.33 -21.22
CA LYS A 183 -0.28 5.89 -21.74
C LYS A 183 -0.11 5.62 -23.24
N HIS A 184 -0.26 4.36 -23.68
CA HIS A 184 -0.16 4.01 -25.10
C HIS A 184 -1.18 4.77 -25.96
N SER A 185 -2.42 4.93 -25.48
CA SER A 185 -3.44 5.70 -26.19
C SER A 185 -3.11 7.20 -26.32
N ILE A 186 -2.37 7.76 -25.37
CA ILE A 186 -1.91 9.15 -25.42
C ILE A 186 -0.74 9.30 -26.39
N ILE A 187 0.21 8.37 -26.33
CA ILE A 187 1.40 8.32 -27.21
C ILE A 187 1.01 8.10 -28.68
N ALA A 188 -0.06 7.35 -28.93
CA ALA A 188 -0.57 7.12 -30.27
C ALA A 188 -0.90 8.44 -30.97
N LYS A 189 -0.41 8.57 -32.21
CA LYS A 189 -0.72 9.73 -33.08
C LYS A 189 -2.21 9.78 -33.43
N ASP A 190 -2.78 8.61 -33.72
CA ASP A 190 -4.22 8.46 -33.94
C ASP A 190 -4.95 8.31 -32.59
N LYS A 191 -5.96 9.15 -32.37
CA LYS A 191 -6.78 9.14 -31.15
C LYS A 191 -7.90 8.11 -31.18
N SER A 192 -8.01 7.28 -32.23
CA SER A 192 -8.95 6.16 -32.28
C SER A 192 -8.83 5.22 -31.07
N TYR A 193 -7.60 4.93 -30.61
CA TYR A 193 -7.41 4.09 -29.42
C TYR A 193 -7.85 4.77 -28.13
N PHE A 194 -7.57 6.07 -27.98
CA PHE A 194 -8.04 6.88 -26.85
C PHE A 194 -9.59 6.88 -26.79
N ASN A 195 -10.25 7.14 -27.92
CA ASN A 195 -11.71 7.11 -28.02
C ASN A 195 -12.28 5.72 -27.77
N PHE A 196 -11.64 4.66 -28.27
CA PHE A 196 -12.03 3.28 -27.99
C PHE A 196 -12.05 2.97 -26.49
N LEU A 197 -11.04 3.44 -25.73
CA LEU A 197 -11.00 3.26 -24.28
C LEU A 197 -12.12 4.02 -23.56
N ILE A 198 -12.55 5.17 -24.07
CA ILE A 198 -13.70 5.91 -23.52
C ILE A 198 -14.99 5.16 -23.82
N GLU A 199 -15.23 4.77 -25.08
CA GLU A 199 -16.48 4.15 -25.51
C GLU A 199 -16.68 2.75 -24.91
N SER A 200 -15.59 2.00 -24.76
CA SER A 200 -15.61 0.60 -24.33
C SER A 200 -15.40 0.38 -22.83
N TYR A 201 -15.26 1.44 -22.02
CA TYR A 201 -14.82 1.34 -20.63
C TYR A 201 -15.64 0.35 -19.78
N ARG A 202 -16.97 0.35 -19.95
CA ARG A 202 -17.87 -0.56 -19.20
C ARG A 202 -17.62 -2.02 -19.54
N ASP A 203 -17.30 -2.31 -20.80
CA ASP A 203 -17.08 -3.65 -21.29
C ASP A 203 -15.67 -4.15 -20.93
N ILE A 204 -14.69 -3.25 -20.90
CA ILE A 204 -13.34 -3.51 -20.37
C ILE A 204 -13.41 -3.85 -18.88
N LEU A 205 -14.13 -3.06 -18.07
CA LEU A 205 -14.31 -3.31 -16.64
C LEU A 205 -15.10 -4.60 -16.35
N LYS A 206 -15.93 -5.05 -17.29
CA LYS A 206 -16.62 -6.36 -17.24
C LYS A 206 -15.78 -7.51 -17.79
N LEU A 207 -14.54 -7.25 -18.20
CA LEU A 207 -13.62 -8.20 -18.81
C LEU A 207 -14.22 -8.92 -20.03
N LYS A 208 -15.00 -8.21 -20.86
CA LYS A 208 -15.58 -8.80 -22.08
C LYS A 208 -14.45 -9.24 -23.03
N PRO A 209 -14.42 -10.51 -23.45
CA PRO A 209 -13.26 -11.05 -24.16
C PRO A 209 -12.85 -10.32 -25.43
N GLU A 210 -13.80 -10.00 -26.32
CA GLU A 210 -13.50 -9.38 -27.61
C GLU A 210 -12.88 -7.99 -27.43
N VAL A 211 -13.43 -7.22 -26.49
CA VAL A 211 -12.97 -5.87 -26.15
C VAL A 211 -11.59 -5.90 -25.48
N LEU A 212 -11.35 -6.86 -24.58
CA LEU A 212 -10.03 -7.02 -23.96
C LEU A 212 -8.95 -7.42 -24.96
N ILE A 213 -9.26 -8.32 -25.90
CA ILE A 213 -8.32 -8.74 -26.95
C ILE A 213 -7.97 -7.54 -27.82
N GLU A 214 -8.95 -6.73 -28.20
CA GLU A 214 -8.73 -5.49 -28.97
C GLU A 214 -7.85 -4.50 -28.20
N MET A 215 -8.20 -4.24 -26.93
CA MET A 215 -7.46 -3.33 -26.06
C MET A 215 -6.00 -3.73 -25.95
N ILE A 216 -5.71 -5.00 -25.65
CA ILE A 216 -4.33 -5.49 -25.51
C ILE A 216 -3.60 -5.44 -26.84
N TYR A 217 -4.27 -5.81 -27.93
CA TYR A 217 -3.69 -5.80 -29.27
C TYR A 217 -3.23 -4.40 -29.69
N GLU A 218 -4.05 -3.37 -29.53
CA GLU A 218 -3.66 -2.00 -29.90
C GLU A 218 -2.50 -1.48 -29.03
N SER A 219 -2.49 -1.78 -27.72
CA SER A 219 -1.32 -1.48 -26.88
C SER A 219 -0.04 -2.17 -27.37
N CYS A 220 -0.11 -3.48 -27.65
CA CYS A 220 1.04 -4.24 -28.15
C CYS A 220 1.55 -3.71 -29.50
N LYS A 221 0.63 -3.31 -30.38
CA LYS A 221 0.93 -2.73 -31.69
C LYS A 221 1.64 -1.39 -31.57
N ILE A 222 1.17 -0.49 -30.71
CA ILE A 222 1.83 0.80 -30.43
C ILE A 222 3.25 0.55 -29.91
N LYS A 223 3.40 -0.31 -28.90
CA LYS A 223 4.73 -0.63 -28.35
C LYS A 223 5.65 -1.24 -29.39
N LYS A 224 5.14 -2.14 -30.24
CA LYS A 224 5.87 -2.70 -31.38
C LYS A 224 6.42 -1.62 -32.29
N GLU A 225 5.62 -0.64 -32.72
CA GLU A 225 6.08 0.43 -33.62
C GLU A 225 7.32 1.18 -33.08
N PHE A 226 7.37 1.45 -31.77
CA PHE A 226 8.54 2.06 -31.14
C PHE A 226 9.74 1.11 -31.01
N VAL A 227 9.50 -0.15 -30.65
CA VAL A 227 10.57 -1.16 -30.49
C VAL A 227 11.23 -1.48 -31.83
N GLU A 228 10.45 -1.65 -32.91
CA GLU A 228 10.99 -1.95 -34.25
C GLU A 228 11.82 -0.79 -34.80
N LYS A 229 11.45 0.45 -34.45
CA LYS A 229 12.18 1.65 -34.86
C LYS A 229 13.45 1.88 -34.04
N ASP A 230 13.42 1.58 -32.75
CA ASP A 230 14.48 1.90 -31.79
C ASP A 230 14.61 0.82 -30.70
N GLU A 231 15.12 -0.34 -31.09
CA GLU A 231 15.21 -1.52 -30.22
C GLU A 231 16.01 -1.27 -28.94
N PHE A 232 17.07 -0.46 -29.01
CA PHE A 232 18.00 -0.22 -27.89
C PHE A 232 17.73 1.09 -27.12
N GLU A 233 16.60 1.75 -27.37
CA GLU A 233 16.20 2.99 -26.69
C GLU A 233 17.23 4.13 -26.79
N LYS A 234 17.68 4.42 -28.02
CA LYS A 234 18.61 5.54 -28.30
C LYS A 234 17.91 6.78 -28.88
N GLY A 235 16.62 6.68 -29.21
CA GLY A 235 15.81 7.72 -29.82
C GLY A 235 14.34 7.61 -29.41
N ASP A 236 13.46 7.38 -30.40
CA ASP A 236 12.01 7.48 -30.24
C ASP A 236 11.39 6.51 -29.21
N ARG A 237 12.03 5.38 -28.91
CA ARG A 237 11.52 4.47 -27.86
C ARG A 237 11.47 5.15 -26.50
N ALA A 238 12.22 6.25 -26.31
CA ALA A 238 12.13 7.08 -25.13
C ALA A 238 10.73 7.65 -24.87
N PHE A 239 9.88 7.82 -25.90
CA PHE A 239 8.51 8.32 -25.72
C PHE A 239 7.59 7.36 -24.96
N LEU A 240 7.92 6.06 -24.92
CA LEU A 240 7.24 5.09 -24.05
C LEU A 240 7.44 5.41 -22.56
N ASN A 241 8.35 6.32 -22.22
CA ASN A 241 8.55 6.82 -20.87
C ASN A 241 7.68 8.05 -20.53
N LEU A 242 6.64 8.36 -21.30
CA LEU A 242 5.65 9.37 -20.92
C LEU A 242 5.14 9.09 -19.50
N GLY A 243 5.20 10.10 -18.64
CA GLY A 243 4.87 10.08 -17.22
C GLY A 243 5.87 9.38 -16.31
N HIS A 244 6.91 8.74 -16.83
CA HIS A 244 7.79 7.91 -16.01
C HIS A 244 8.79 8.75 -15.19
N THR A 245 9.16 9.95 -15.62
CA THR A 245 10.13 10.78 -14.87
C THR A 245 9.58 11.16 -13.49
N TYR A 246 8.33 11.65 -13.44
CA TYR A 246 7.65 11.93 -12.18
C TYR A 246 7.16 10.65 -11.49
N GLY A 247 6.63 9.69 -12.26
CA GLY A 247 6.14 8.41 -11.72
C GLY A 247 7.20 7.61 -10.97
N HIS A 248 8.41 7.48 -11.53
CA HIS A 248 9.54 6.82 -10.86
C HIS A 248 10.01 7.59 -9.63
N ALA A 249 9.90 8.92 -9.62
CA ALA A 249 10.25 9.72 -8.46
C ALA A 249 9.30 9.42 -7.29
N LEU A 250 7.98 9.36 -7.54
CA LEU A 250 7.01 8.93 -6.54
C LEU A 250 7.26 7.50 -6.08
N GLU A 251 7.42 6.57 -7.02
CA GLU A 251 7.74 5.17 -6.70
C GLU A 251 8.97 5.06 -5.78
N THR A 252 10.00 5.88 -6.00
CA THR A 252 11.21 5.89 -5.16
C THR A 252 10.94 6.50 -3.78
N LEU A 253 10.21 7.61 -3.70
CA LEU A 253 9.86 8.27 -2.42
C LEU A 253 9.00 7.38 -1.52
N PHE A 254 8.17 6.53 -2.11
CA PHE A 254 7.30 5.61 -1.37
C PHE A 254 7.89 4.20 -1.24
N ASP A 255 9.21 4.04 -1.42
CA ASP A 255 9.93 2.76 -1.29
C ASP A 255 9.33 1.63 -2.16
N TYR A 256 8.74 1.98 -3.31
CA TYR A 256 8.00 1.09 -4.21
C TYR A 256 6.82 0.37 -3.54
N GLN A 257 6.34 0.95 -2.44
CA GLN A 257 5.18 0.53 -1.69
C GLN A 257 4.09 1.60 -1.85
N HIS A 258 2.85 1.21 -1.56
CA HIS A 258 1.69 2.10 -1.43
C HIS A 258 1.17 2.78 -2.72
N ILE A 259 2.04 3.16 -3.67
CA ILE A 259 1.65 3.58 -5.01
C ILE A 259 2.01 2.49 -6.02
N SER A 260 1.02 2.07 -6.82
CA SER A 260 1.27 1.12 -7.90
C SER A 260 1.99 1.78 -9.07
N HIS A 261 2.75 1.01 -9.86
CA HIS A 261 3.45 1.54 -11.04
C HIS A 261 2.51 2.32 -11.99
N GLY A 262 1.34 1.76 -12.30
CA GLY A 262 0.38 2.42 -13.20
C GLY A 262 -0.22 3.70 -12.62
N GLU A 263 -0.34 3.80 -11.31
CA GLU A 263 -0.76 5.04 -10.63
C GLU A 263 0.35 6.09 -10.67
N GLY A 264 1.62 5.68 -10.45
CA GLY A 264 2.78 6.56 -10.65
C GLY A 264 2.84 7.10 -12.08
N VAL A 265 2.65 6.24 -13.08
CA VAL A 265 2.58 6.63 -14.50
C VAL A 265 1.42 7.59 -14.75
N ALA A 266 0.22 7.34 -14.20
CA ALA A 266 -0.93 8.22 -14.37
C ALA A 266 -0.68 9.62 -13.80
N LYS A 267 -0.16 9.70 -12.55
CA LYS A 267 0.23 10.97 -11.92
C LYS A 267 1.31 11.68 -12.72
N GLY A 268 2.30 10.94 -13.21
CA GLY A 268 3.36 11.52 -14.01
C GLY A 268 2.92 12.01 -15.38
N ILE A 269 1.99 11.32 -16.05
CA ILE A 269 1.40 11.81 -17.31
C ILE A 269 0.74 13.16 -17.06
N LEU A 270 -0.05 13.30 -16.00
CA LEU A 270 -0.72 14.56 -15.72
C LEU A 270 0.27 15.67 -15.36
N PHE A 271 1.34 15.35 -14.63
CA PHE A 271 2.43 16.28 -14.35
C PHE A 271 3.11 16.78 -15.64
N GLU A 272 3.45 15.86 -16.55
CA GLU A 272 4.04 16.18 -17.86
C GLU A 272 3.10 17.00 -18.74
N MET A 273 1.79 16.71 -18.71
CA MET A 273 0.80 17.51 -19.42
C MET A 273 0.66 18.92 -18.84
N GLN A 274 0.78 19.10 -17.52
CA GLN A 274 0.82 20.45 -16.93
C GLN A 274 2.07 21.22 -17.35
N ILE A 275 3.23 20.55 -17.48
CA ILE A 275 4.41 21.17 -18.09
C ILE A 275 4.12 21.58 -19.53
N SER A 276 3.53 20.71 -20.36
CA SER A 276 3.10 21.06 -21.71
C SER A 276 2.20 22.30 -21.73
N LYS A 277 1.21 22.38 -20.85
CA LYS A 277 0.33 23.55 -20.75
C LYS A 277 1.08 24.80 -20.32
N PHE A 278 1.96 24.71 -19.33
CA PHE A 278 2.78 25.83 -18.89
C PHE A 278 3.65 26.40 -20.03
N LEU A 279 4.14 25.54 -20.91
CA LEU A 279 4.89 25.92 -22.11
C LEU A 279 4.02 26.40 -23.28
N GLY A 280 2.69 26.42 -23.12
CA GLY A 280 1.74 26.84 -24.17
C GLY A 280 1.47 25.79 -25.24
N PHE A 281 1.71 24.51 -24.93
CA PHE A 281 1.65 23.39 -25.89
C PHE A 281 0.44 22.46 -25.74
N ALA A 282 -0.26 22.55 -24.61
CA ALA A 282 -1.47 21.77 -24.34
C ALA A 282 -2.57 22.68 -23.79
N THR A 283 -3.83 22.32 -24.07
CA THR A 283 -5.01 23.03 -23.56
C THR A 283 -5.53 22.36 -22.28
N GLU A 284 -6.20 23.14 -21.42
CA GLU A 284 -6.83 22.58 -20.21
C GLU A 284 -7.92 21.54 -20.57
N GLU A 285 -8.63 21.73 -21.68
CA GLU A 285 -9.62 20.78 -22.19
C GLU A 285 -8.99 19.41 -22.49
N TYR A 286 -7.84 19.39 -23.18
CA TYR A 286 -7.13 18.14 -23.47
C TYR A 286 -6.69 17.43 -22.18
N ILE A 287 -6.13 18.19 -21.24
CA ILE A 287 -5.72 17.67 -19.93
C ILE A 287 -6.91 17.08 -19.18
N ASN A 288 -8.05 17.76 -19.18
CA ASN A 288 -9.26 17.26 -18.52
C ASN A 288 -9.79 15.99 -19.18
N SER A 289 -9.73 15.86 -20.51
CA SER A 289 -10.09 14.61 -21.19
C SER A 289 -9.22 13.43 -20.74
N ILE A 290 -7.92 13.66 -20.49
CA ILE A 290 -7.01 12.64 -19.95
C ILE A 290 -7.40 12.28 -18.51
N LYS A 291 -7.70 13.28 -17.67
CA LYS A 291 -8.16 13.05 -16.28
C LYS A 291 -9.45 12.22 -16.26
N GLU A 292 -10.41 12.57 -17.12
CA GLU A 292 -11.68 11.86 -17.26
C GLU A 292 -11.48 10.41 -17.69
N LEU A 293 -10.58 10.16 -18.66
CA LEU A 293 -10.25 8.81 -19.08
C LEU A 293 -9.69 7.97 -17.92
N PHE A 294 -8.73 8.49 -17.15
CA PHE A 294 -8.24 7.77 -15.95
C PHE A 294 -9.35 7.52 -14.92
N SER A 295 -10.24 8.49 -14.71
CA SER A 295 -11.37 8.39 -13.79
C SER A 295 -12.36 7.27 -14.18
N LEU A 296 -12.61 7.05 -15.48
CA LEU A 296 -13.43 5.92 -15.96
C LEU A 296 -12.90 4.56 -15.46
N TYR A 297 -11.59 4.44 -15.29
CA TYR A 297 -10.92 3.22 -14.78
C TYR A 297 -10.61 3.28 -13.28
N LYS A 298 -11.13 4.30 -12.57
CA LYS A 298 -10.92 4.51 -11.13
C LYS A 298 -9.44 4.61 -10.76
N ILE A 299 -8.66 5.30 -11.58
CA ILE A 299 -7.27 5.64 -11.35
C ILE A 299 -7.24 7.15 -11.09
N ASP A 300 -6.55 7.57 -10.04
CA ASP A 300 -6.37 8.98 -9.74
C ASP A 300 -5.06 9.49 -10.37
N PRO A 301 -5.14 10.32 -11.42
CA PRO A 301 -3.96 10.82 -12.11
C PRO A 301 -3.41 12.10 -11.48
N THR A 302 -3.92 12.55 -10.33
CA THR A 302 -3.54 13.86 -9.78
C THR A 302 -2.18 13.80 -9.08
N PRO A 303 -1.20 14.62 -9.47
CA PRO A 303 0.08 14.73 -8.79
C PRO A 303 -0.05 15.15 -7.33
N ILE A 304 1.00 14.83 -6.57
CA ILE A 304 1.20 15.20 -5.19
C ILE A 304 2.26 16.30 -5.14
N TYR A 305 1.98 17.38 -4.41
CA TYR A 305 3.02 18.35 -4.09
C TYR A 305 4.05 17.71 -3.16
N ILE A 306 5.29 17.69 -3.64
CA ILE A 306 6.47 17.26 -2.88
C ILE A 306 7.36 18.48 -2.72
N GLU A 307 8.07 18.60 -1.59
CA GLU A 307 9.06 19.67 -1.39
C GLU A 307 10.06 19.70 -2.57
N GLU A 308 10.38 20.90 -3.05
CA GLU A 308 11.04 21.12 -4.32
C GLU A 308 12.42 20.46 -4.41
N GLU A 309 13.27 20.66 -3.39
CA GLU A 309 14.60 20.06 -3.38
C GLU A 309 14.51 18.53 -3.37
N THR A 310 13.60 17.98 -2.58
CA THR A 310 13.32 16.56 -2.49
C THR A 310 12.90 15.99 -3.84
N LEU A 311 11.92 16.60 -4.51
CA LEU A 311 11.42 16.16 -5.82
C LEU A 311 12.53 16.20 -6.87
N ILE A 312 13.25 17.32 -6.96
CA ILE A 312 14.33 17.53 -7.94
C ILE A 312 15.47 16.53 -7.69
N ASN A 313 15.86 16.31 -6.44
CA ASN A 313 16.94 15.38 -6.09
C ASN A 313 16.59 13.93 -6.44
N VAL A 314 15.35 13.51 -6.25
CA VAL A 314 14.90 12.18 -6.64
C VAL A 314 14.81 12.03 -8.15
N MET A 315 14.22 12.99 -8.86
CA MET A 315 14.16 12.98 -10.33
C MET A 315 15.55 12.99 -10.98
N LYS A 316 16.53 13.66 -10.35
CA LYS A 316 17.93 13.68 -10.82
C LYS A 316 18.57 12.29 -10.86
N LYS A 317 18.16 11.37 -9.99
CA LYS A 317 18.67 9.99 -9.96
C LYS A 317 18.19 9.14 -11.13
N ASP A 318 17.17 9.57 -11.88
CA ASP A 318 16.74 8.87 -13.10
C ASP A 318 17.83 8.94 -14.19
N LYS A 319 18.02 7.83 -14.90
CA LYS A 319 19.11 7.48 -15.82
C LYS A 319 19.25 8.39 -17.06
N LYS A 320 18.47 9.47 -17.16
CA LYS A 320 18.29 10.28 -18.38
C LYS A 320 18.91 11.68 -18.31
N ASN A 321 19.49 12.07 -17.16
CA ASN A 321 19.84 13.47 -16.91
C ASN A 321 21.29 13.83 -17.28
N THR A 322 21.43 15.04 -17.85
CA THR A 322 22.68 15.76 -18.06
C THR A 322 22.61 17.06 -17.24
N HIS A 323 23.73 17.50 -16.66
CA HIS A 323 23.93 18.72 -15.85
C HIS A 323 22.73 19.72 -15.78
N ASP A 324 22.14 19.84 -14.59
CA ASP A 324 21.07 20.77 -14.16
C ASP A 324 19.71 20.77 -14.85
N LYS A 325 19.49 20.02 -15.94
CA LYS A 325 18.16 19.87 -16.57
C LYS A 325 17.65 18.44 -16.50
N ILE A 326 16.36 18.28 -16.25
CA ILE A 326 15.68 16.98 -16.18
C ILE A 326 14.89 16.75 -17.46
N LYS A 327 15.02 15.58 -18.08
CA LYS A 327 14.30 15.27 -19.32
C LYS A 327 12.89 14.75 -19.05
N PHE A 328 11.92 15.34 -19.74
CA PHE A 328 10.51 14.92 -19.73
C PHE A 328 10.02 14.65 -21.15
N ILE A 329 8.99 13.82 -21.27
CA ILE A 329 8.26 13.64 -22.53
C ILE A 329 7.15 14.68 -22.56
N ILE A 330 7.26 15.66 -23.45
CA ILE A 330 6.34 16.79 -23.54
C ILE A 330 5.49 16.63 -24.79
N ASP A 331 4.18 16.75 -24.62
CA ASP A 331 3.25 16.86 -25.73
C ASP A 331 3.25 18.30 -26.26
N LYS A 332 3.61 18.45 -27.53
CA LYS A 332 3.67 19.70 -28.29
C LYS A 332 2.60 19.71 -29.37
N ASN A 333 1.37 20.05 -28.99
CA ASN A 333 0.20 20.07 -29.89
C ASN A 333 -0.03 18.72 -30.62
N GLY A 334 0.02 17.61 -29.90
CA GLY A 334 -0.16 16.24 -30.40
C GLY A 334 1.12 15.56 -30.87
N THR A 335 2.29 16.21 -30.74
CA THR A 335 3.59 15.65 -31.09
C THR A 335 4.46 15.54 -29.85
N LEU A 336 4.90 14.32 -29.50
CA LEU A 336 5.78 14.10 -28.35
C LEU A 336 7.23 14.50 -28.65
N GLU A 337 7.85 15.23 -27.73
CA GLU A 337 9.27 15.57 -27.76
C GLU A 337 9.92 15.21 -26.40
N ASN A 338 11.14 14.67 -26.44
CA ASN A 338 11.94 14.41 -25.23
C ASN A 338 12.82 15.63 -24.96
N MET A 339 12.41 16.47 -24.02
CA MET A 339 12.94 17.82 -23.83
C MET A 339 13.50 18.01 -22.42
N PRO A 340 14.64 18.70 -22.27
CA PRO A 340 15.14 19.11 -20.97
C PRO A 340 14.33 20.28 -20.42
N ILE A 341 13.78 20.12 -19.21
CA ILE A 341 13.00 21.14 -18.48
C ILE A 341 13.85 21.72 -17.34
N SER A 342 13.75 23.03 -17.13
CA SER A 342 14.47 23.74 -16.07
C SER A 342 13.79 23.54 -14.71
N LYS A 343 14.55 23.72 -13.62
CA LYS A 343 14.02 23.55 -12.27
C LYS A 343 12.87 24.51 -11.98
N GLU A 344 12.95 25.73 -12.51
CA GLU A 344 11.93 26.77 -12.30
C GLU A 344 10.56 26.35 -12.84
N VAL A 345 10.53 25.75 -14.04
CA VAL A 345 9.28 25.23 -14.62
C VAL A 345 8.73 24.04 -13.81
N ILE A 346 9.62 23.15 -13.36
CA ILE A 346 9.23 22.00 -12.53
C ILE A 346 8.64 22.47 -11.20
N SER A 347 9.28 23.44 -10.54
CA SER A 347 8.81 24.03 -9.28
C SER A 347 7.46 24.71 -9.45
N GLU A 348 7.26 25.50 -10.52
CA GLU A 348 5.98 26.17 -10.77
C GLU A 348 4.83 25.17 -11.00
N VAL A 349 5.06 24.14 -11.81
CA VAL A 349 4.08 23.06 -12.03
C VAL A 349 3.83 22.28 -10.74
N ASN A 350 4.86 21.95 -9.98
CA ASN A 350 4.73 21.29 -8.69
C ASN A 350 3.89 22.13 -7.71
N HIS A 351 4.16 23.44 -7.61
CA HIS A 351 3.43 24.37 -6.74
C HIS A 351 1.94 24.48 -7.09
N SER A 352 1.56 24.24 -8.36
CA SER A 352 0.15 24.18 -8.76
C SER A 352 -0.66 23.09 -8.02
N PHE A 353 0.02 22.09 -7.44
CA PHE A 353 -0.57 21.00 -6.66
C PHE A 353 -0.45 21.18 -5.15
N LYS A 354 -0.10 22.36 -4.63
CA LYS A 354 0.10 22.62 -3.18
C LYS A 354 -1.09 22.27 -2.27
N ASN A 355 -2.27 22.10 -2.85
CA ASN A 355 -3.46 21.68 -2.12
C ASN A 355 -3.46 20.15 -1.87
N ARG A 356 -2.68 19.38 -2.62
CA ARG A 356 -2.61 17.93 -2.53
C ARG A 356 -1.24 17.51 -2.02
N ILE A 357 -1.14 17.24 -0.72
CA ILE A 357 0.13 17.08 -0.01
C ILE A 357 0.21 15.75 0.72
N LEU A 358 1.40 15.42 1.21
CA LEU A 358 1.60 14.39 2.21
C LEU A 358 1.55 15.00 3.60
N LYS A 359 0.61 14.53 4.42
CA LYS A 359 0.50 14.90 5.84
C LYS A 359 0.81 13.70 6.71
N GLY A 360 1.56 13.93 7.78
CA GLY A 360 1.90 12.97 8.82
C GLY A 360 1.30 13.39 10.16
N VAL A 361 0.84 12.41 10.93
CA VAL A 361 0.28 12.59 12.27
C VAL A 361 0.94 11.57 13.21
N ILE A 362 1.45 12.07 14.33
CA ILE A 362 1.99 11.25 15.42
C ILE A 362 1.04 11.30 16.62
N ASP A 363 0.53 10.13 17.02
CA ASP A 363 -0.15 9.95 18.31
C ASP A 363 0.87 9.53 19.37
N ILE A 364 0.98 10.30 20.45
CA ILE A 364 1.82 10.02 21.61
C ILE A 364 0.92 9.60 22.77
N GLY A 365 0.62 8.31 22.81
CA GLY A 365 -0.21 7.70 23.84
C GLY A 365 0.55 7.31 25.11
N THR A 366 -0.20 6.95 26.15
CA THR A 366 0.33 6.44 27.43
C THR A 366 1.22 5.20 27.27
N ASN A 367 0.88 4.30 26.35
CA ASN A 367 1.58 3.02 26.18
C ASN A 367 2.40 2.93 24.88
N SER A 368 1.96 3.60 23.82
CA SER A 368 2.52 3.46 22.48
C SER A 368 2.47 4.80 21.75
N CYS A 369 3.41 4.97 20.83
CA CYS A 369 3.34 6.02 19.81
C CYS A 369 2.94 5.41 18.48
N ARG A 370 2.22 6.16 17.66
CA ARG A 370 1.83 5.75 16.30
C ARG A 370 2.16 6.84 15.31
N LEU A 371 2.51 6.46 14.09
CA LEU A 371 2.68 7.35 12.94
C LEU A 371 1.65 6.96 11.88
N PHE A 372 0.95 7.95 11.34
CA PHE A 372 0.13 7.81 10.15
C PHE A 372 0.56 8.85 9.12
N ILE A 373 0.82 8.43 7.89
CA ILE A 373 1.09 9.31 6.75
C ILE A 373 0.06 9.01 5.67
N ALA A 374 -0.54 10.06 5.14
CA ALA A 374 -1.51 9.96 4.07
C ALA A 374 -1.33 11.08 3.04
N GLU A 375 -1.72 10.77 1.81
CA GLU A 375 -2.02 11.77 0.80
C GLU A 375 -3.35 12.43 1.17
N ILE A 376 -3.33 13.75 1.30
CA ILE A 376 -4.52 14.55 1.61
C ILE A 376 -4.75 15.61 0.54
N GLU A 377 -6.00 16.02 0.38
CA GLU A 377 -6.37 17.20 -0.40
C GLU A 377 -7.01 18.26 0.51
N LYS A 378 -6.53 19.49 0.37
CA LYS A 378 -6.98 20.66 1.09
C LYS A 378 -7.86 21.51 0.19
N THR A 379 -9.07 21.76 0.66
CA THR A 379 -9.98 22.76 0.10
C THR A 379 -10.23 23.83 1.15
N ASP A 380 -10.76 24.99 0.75
CA ASP A 380 -10.98 26.14 1.64
C ASP A 380 -11.74 25.80 2.93
N ASN A 381 -12.56 24.73 2.92
CA ASN A 381 -13.43 24.35 4.03
C ASN A 381 -13.20 22.93 4.57
N LYS A 382 -12.30 22.12 3.99
CA LYS A 382 -12.16 20.71 4.36
C LYS A 382 -10.79 20.12 3.98
N ILE A 383 -10.27 19.25 4.84
CA ILE A 383 -9.20 18.30 4.52
C ILE A 383 -9.83 16.94 4.22
N GLU A 384 -9.49 16.36 3.08
CA GLU A 384 -9.90 15.02 2.69
C GLU A 384 -8.70 14.08 2.61
N ILE A 385 -8.81 12.90 3.21
CA ILE A 385 -7.80 11.85 3.09
C ILE A 385 -8.05 11.15 1.75
N ILE A 386 -7.10 11.26 0.83
CA ILE A 386 -7.21 10.64 -0.50
C ILE A 386 -6.71 9.21 -0.47
N THR A 387 -5.52 8.98 0.09
CA THR A 387 -4.93 7.63 0.15
C THR A 387 -4.05 7.48 1.40
N PRO A 388 -4.33 6.49 2.27
CA PRO A 388 -3.41 6.14 3.35
C PRO A 388 -2.14 5.53 2.76
N LEU A 389 -0.98 6.05 3.15
CA LEU A 389 0.30 5.61 2.62
C LEU A 389 1.09 4.81 3.64
N TYR A 390 1.20 5.25 4.90
CA TYR A 390 2.04 4.55 5.87
C TYR A 390 1.43 4.59 7.27
N LYS A 391 1.46 3.46 7.98
CA LYS A 391 1.07 3.33 9.38
C LYS A 391 2.17 2.59 10.14
N ASP A 392 2.55 3.08 11.31
CA ASP A 392 3.55 2.46 12.18
C ASP A 392 3.14 2.59 13.65
N LEU A 393 3.57 1.64 14.48
CA LEU A 393 3.25 1.57 15.90
C LEU A 393 4.45 1.06 16.69
N GLU A 394 4.85 1.83 17.69
CA GLU A 394 6.00 1.51 18.55
C GLU A 394 5.61 1.68 20.03
N VAL A 395 6.06 0.77 20.88
CA VAL A 395 5.66 0.74 22.30
C VAL A 395 6.61 1.59 23.15
N SER A 396 6.16 2.78 23.57
CA SER A 396 6.92 3.74 24.36
C SER A 396 6.82 3.53 25.88
N ARG A 397 5.67 3.05 26.37
CA ARG A 397 5.32 2.97 27.80
C ARG A 397 5.55 4.30 28.53
N LEU A 398 5.14 5.41 27.91
CA LEU A 398 5.35 6.76 28.41
C LEU A 398 4.78 6.97 29.83
N GLY A 399 3.57 6.48 30.10
CA GLY A 399 2.90 6.65 31.39
C GLY A 399 3.16 5.55 32.42
N LYS A 400 4.16 4.69 32.22
CA LYS A 400 4.52 3.64 33.19
C LYS A 400 4.82 4.26 34.55
N ASN A 401 4.20 3.75 35.62
CA ASN A 401 4.35 4.24 37.01
C ASN A 401 3.90 5.71 37.23
N LEU A 402 3.21 6.34 36.26
CA LEU A 402 2.78 7.73 36.37
C LEU A 402 1.78 7.92 37.53
N ASN A 403 0.87 6.96 37.72
CA ASN A 403 -0.12 7.01 38.80
C ASN A 403 0.52 7.07 40.20
N GLN A 404 1.70 6.48 40.36
CA GLN A 404 2.42 6.44 41.63
C GLN A 404 3.33 7.66 41.82
N THR A 405 3.93 8.16 40.74
CA THR A 405 5.02 9.14 40.80
C THR A 405 4.59 10.57 40.45
N GLY A 406 3.50 10.75 39.69
CA GLY A 406 3.05 12.06 39.18
C GLY A 406 3.97 12.70 38.13
N VAL A 407 5.01 11.99 37.67
CA VAL A 407 5.99 12.45 36.69
C VAL A 407 6.26 11.38 35.63
N LEU A 408 6.53 11.81 34.39
CA LEU A 408 7.07 10.93 33.35
C LEU A 408 8.51 10.58 33.70
N SER A 409 8.83 9.29 33.68
CA SER A 409 10.19 8.82 33.98
C SER A 409 11.17 9.24 32.88
N LYS A 410 12.44 9.49 33.25
CA LYS A 410 13.50 9.85 32.30
C LYS A 410 13.67 8.77 31.21
N GLU A 411 13.65 7.50 31.60
CA GLU A 411 13.75 6.35 30.69
C GLU A 411 12.60 6.34 29.66
N SER A 412 11.36 6.56 30.13
CA SER A 412 10.17 6.63 29.27
C SER A 412 10.24 7.81 28.28
N ILE A 413 10.75 8.97 28.72
CA ILE A 413 10.94 10.15 27.85
C ILE A 413 11.98 9.84 26.76
N GLU A 414 13.17 9.36 27.14
CA GLU A 414 14.27 9.05 26.20
C GLU A 414 13.83 8.01 25.16
N LYS A 415 13.10 6.97 25.59
CA LYS A 415 12.54 5.98 24.67
C LYS A 415 11.52 6.58 23.70
N THR A 416 10.68 7.49 24.19
CA THR A 416 9.68 8.16 23.35
C THR A 416 10.33 9.09 22.33
N TYR A 417 11.38 9.83 22.73
CA TYR A 417 12.16 10.67 21.82
C TYR A 417 12.84 9.86 20.72
N TYR A 418 13.41 8.69 21.06
CA TYR A 418 13.96 7.77 20.07
C TYR A 418 12.91 7.33 19.03
N ILE A 419 11.68 7.03 19.46
CA ILE A 419 10.58 6.64 18.57
C ILE A 419 10.16 7.83 17.68
N ILE A 420 9.96 9.01 18.26
CA ILE A 420 9.57 10.22 17.52
C ILE A 420 10.63 10.57 16.47
N LYS A 421 11.92 10.45 16.80
CA LYS A 421 13.02 10.65 15.85
C LYS A 421 12.90 9.73 14.64
N ARG A 422 12.68 8.42 14.85
CA ARG A 422 12.49 7.45 13.75
C ARG A 422 11.26 7.78 12.90
N PHE A 423 10.16 8.17 13.53
CA PHE A 423 8.94 8.58 12.82
C PHE A 423 9.17 9.83 11.96
N LYS A 424 9.90 10.82 12.49
CA LYS A 424 10.31 12.00 11.73
C LYS A 424 11.19 11.62 10.53
N GLU A 425 12.23 10.82 10.75
CA GLU A 425 13.12 10.36 9.66
C GLU A 425 12.33 9.64 8.55
N LYS A 426 11.34 8.81 8.92
CA LYS A 426 10.45 8.17 7.95
C LYS A 426 9.58 9.18 7.21
N ALA A 427 8.94 10.12 7.91
CA ALA A 427 8.12 11.17 7.30
C ALA A 427 8.93 12.04 6.34
N ASP A 428 10.12 12.49 6.75
CA ASP A 428 11.04 13.29 5.94
C ASP A 428 11.47 12.51 4.70
N SER A 429 11.78 11.21 4.82
CA SER A 429 12.18 10.36 3.68
C SER A 429 11.08 10.20 2.62
N MET A 430 9.81 10.26 3.03
CA MET A 430 8.65 10.20 2.14
C MET A 430 8.27 11.56 1.55
N GLY A 431 8.90 12.65 2.00
CA GLY A 431 8.57 14.02 1.57
C GLY A 431 7.30 14.58 2.22
N VAL A 432 7.00 14.18 3.46
CA VAL A 432 5.90 14.77 4.25
C VAL A 432 6.17 16.26 4.45
N THR A 433 5.22 17.11 4.03
CA THR A 433 5.35 18.57 4.15
C THR A 433 4.74 19.10 5.44
N GLU A 434 3.83 18.34 6.05
CA GLU A 434 3.20 18.69 7.32
C GLU A 434 3.22 17.49 8.27
N LEU A 435 4.03 17.58 9.33
CA LEU A 435 4.08 16.60 10.40
C LEU A 435 3.62 17.23 11.70
N ILE A 436 2.52 16.71 12.26
CA ILE A 436 1.98 17.17 13.54
C ILE A 436 2.00 16.02 14.55
N ALA A 437 2.05 16.36 15.84
CA ALA A 437 1.88 15.39 16.90
C ALA A 437 0.78 15.82 17.86
N PHE A 438 0.13 14.84 18.48
CA PHE A 438 -0.68 15.08 19.67
C PHE A 438 -0.32 14.08 20.77
N ALA A 439 -0.47 14.50 22.01
CA ALA A 439 -0.19 13.71 23.18
C ALA A 439 -1.43 13.61 24.06
N THR A 440 -1.64 12.42 24.64
CA THR A 440 -2.89 12.09 25.36
C THR A 440 -2.68 12.03 26.88
N ALA A 441 -3.40 11.13 27.57
CA ALA A 441 -3.55 11.12 29.02
C ALA A 441 -2.24 11.21 29.81
N ALA A 442 -1.21 10.43 29.46
CA ALA A 442 0.05 10.43 30.22
C ALA A 442 0.73 11.80 30.27
N THR A 443 0.83 12.48 29.13
CA THR A 443 1.45 13.81 29.05
C THR A 443 0.58 14.87 29.71
N ARG A 444 -0.75 14.75 29.58
CA ARG A 444 -1.71 15.68 30.19
C ARG A 444 -1.71 15.61 31.72
N GLU A 445 -1.55 14.43 32.30
CA GLU A 445 -1.60 14.20 33.75
C GLU A 445 -0.26 14.44 34.45
N ALA A 446 0.86 14.31 33.73
CA ALA A 446 2.18 14.45 34.32
C ALA A 446 2.56 15.91 34.63
N SER A 447 3.12 16.13 35.82
CA SER A 447 3.60 17.47 36.22
C SER A 447 4.76 18.00 35.35
N ASN A 448 5.55 17.12 34.74
CA ASN A 448 6.61 17.44 33.78
C ASN A 448 6.18 17.29 32.30
N GLY A 449 4.88 17.13 32.02
CA GLY A 449 4.36 16.94 30.66
C GLY A 449 4.64 18.11 29.71
N SER A 450 4.58 19.35 30.20
CA SER A 450 4.92 20.55 29.40
C SER A 450 6.40 20.59 29.01
N MET A 451 7.30 20.17 29.90
CA MET A 451 8.73 20.06 29.60
C MET A 451 8.98 18.98 28.54
N PHE A 452 8.30 17.84 28.65
CA PHE A 452 8.38 16.77 27.67
C PHE A 452 7.95 17.24 26.27
N VAL A 453 6.84 17.98 26.17
CA VAL A 453 6.34 18.57 24.91
C VAL A 453 7.31 19.61 24.34
N GLN A 454 7.84 20.49 25.19
CA GLN A 454 8.82 21.48 24.75
C GLN A 454 10.09 20.83 24.20
N GLY A 455 10.54 19.72 24.79
CA GLY A 455 11.68 18.97 24.28
C GLY A 455 11.42 18.37 22.89
N ILE A 456 10.19 17.90 22.59
CA ILE A 456 9.83 17.44 21.24
C ILE A 456 9.98 18.57 20.21
N LYS A 457 9.47 19.76 20.53
CA LYS A 457 9.60 20.92 19.64
C LYS A 457 11.06 21.33 19.46
N ASN A 458 11.85 21.36 20.52
CA ASN A 458 13.25 21.78 20.46
C ASN A 458 14.15 20.79 19.70
N GLU A 459 13.92 19.48 19.88
CA GLU A 459 14.79 18.44 19.31
C GLU A 459 14.37 18.02 17.90
N PHE A 460 13.07 18.06 17.58
CA PHE A 460 12.54 17.51 16.33
C PHE A 460 11.77 18.52 15.47
N ASP A 461 11.58 19.75 15.95
CA ASP A 461 10.76 20.80 15.32
C ASP A 461 9.27 20.41 15.12
N ILE A 462 8.78 19.45 15.90
CA ILE A 462 7.39 18.97 15.80
C ILE A 462 6.49 19.72 16.78
N ASN A 463 5.47 20.38 16.25
CA ASN A 463 4.40 20.96 17.06
C ASN A 463 3.57 19.83 17.67
N THR A 464 3.56 19.74 19.01
CA THR A 464 2.83 18.69 19.74
C THR A 464 1.70 19.32 20.55
N LEU A 465 0.47 18.92 20.26
CA LEU A 465 -0.70 19.34 21.02
C LEU A 465 -1.00 18.36 22.16
N VAL A 466 -1.12 18.85 23.39
CA VAL A 466 -1.69 18.04 24.48
C VAL A 466 -3.21 18.16 24.41
N ILE A 467 -3.88 17.12 23.93
CA ILE A 467 -5.32 17.17 23.68
C ILE A 467 -6.13 16.75 24.92
N PRO A 468 -7.28 17.40 25.19
CA PRO A 468 -8.27 16.87 26.14
C PRO A 468 -8.80 15.51 25.68
N GLY A 469 -9.21 14.67 26.64
CA GLY A 469 -9.75 13.34 26.32
C GLY A 469 -11.02 13.40 25.47
N GLU A 470 -11.84 14.44 25.63
CA GLU A 470 -13.02 14.67 24.78
C GLU A 470 -12.64 15.04 23.33
N ILE A 471 -11.49 15.67 23.11
CA ILE A 471 -11.00 15.93 21.76
C ILE A 471 -10.52 14.63 21.13
N GLU A 472 -9.77 13.81 21.86
CA GLU A 472 -9.37 12.45 21.43
C GLU A 472 -10.60 11.60 21.04
N ALA A 473 -11.61 11.58 21.92
CA ALA A 473 -12.88 10.89 21.69
C ALA A 473 -13.62 11.39 20.43
N LYS A 474 -13.52 12.70 20.14
CA LYS A 474 -14.15 13.32 18.97
C LYS A 474 -13.42 12.95 17.69
N LEU A 475 -12.09 12.87 17.72
CA LEU A 475 -11.27 12.46 16.57
C LEU A 475 -11.60 11.03 16.15
N SER A 476 -11.61 10.09 17.11
CA SER A 476 -11.98 8.69 16.85
C SER A 476 -13.42 8.56 16.32
N PHE A 477 -14.37 9.35 16.85
CA PHE A 477 -15.76 9.34 16.39
C PHE A 477 -15.91 9.86 14.95
N ASN A 478 -15.28 11.00 14.63
CA ASN A 478 -15.42 11.64 13.32
C ASN A 478 -14.91 10.75 12.16
N GLY A 479 -13.86 9.96 12.39
CA GLY A 479 -13.41 8.97 11.42
C GLY A 479 -14.48 7.91 11.12
N ASN A 480 -15.20 7.49 12.16
CA ASN A 480 -16.18 6.40 12.09
C ASN A 480 -17.58 6.84 11.64
N SER A 481 -18.04 8.03 12.00
CA SER A 481 -19.39 8.54 11.65
C SER A 481 -19.57 8.80 10.15
N ASN A 482 -18.46 9.01 9.42
CA ASN A 482 -18.49 9.08 7.96
C ASN A 482 -18.74 7.71 7.29
N ILE A 483 -18.33 6.63 7.95
CA ILE A 483 -18.49 5.25 7.47
C ILE A 483 -19.86 4.71 7.87
N TYR A 484 -20.22 4.88 9.14
CA TYR A 484 -21.48 4.42 9.70
C TYR A 484 -22.44 5.61 9.82
N ARG A 485 -23.34 5.76 8.84
CA ARG A 485 -24.35 6.82 8.83
C ARG A 485 -25.51 6.59 9.82
N GLU A 486 -25.60 5.39 10.40
CA GLU A 486 -26.52 5.08 11.50
C GLU A 486 -26.00 5.64 12.83
N LYS A 487 -26.83 5.61 13.87
CA LYS A 487 -26.41 6.02 15.21
C LYS A 487 -25.39 5.04 15.78
N ILE A 488 -24.23 5.53 16.18
CA ILE A 488 -23.13 4.72 16.71
C ILE A 488 -22.70 5.17 18.11
N ALA A 489 -22.18 4.22 18.88
CA ALA A 489 -21.40 4.45 20.08
C ALA A 489 -19.96 4.00 19.81
N THR A 490 -19.06 4.95 19.63
CA THR A 490 -17.62 4.68 19.46
C THR A 490 -17.00 4.48 20.83
N ILE A 491 -16.28 3.36 21.00
CA ILE A 491 -15.56 3.00 22.21
C ILE A 491 -14.08 2.84 21.85
N ASP A 492 -13.24 3.71 22.41
CA ASP A 492 -11.78 3.60 22.35
C ASP A 492 -11.27 3.24 23.74
N VAL A 493 -10.46 2.18 23.84
CA VAL A 493 -9.87 1.72 25.10
C VAL A 493 -8.37 1.92 25.04
N GLY A 494 -7.94 3.08 25.53
CA GLY A 494 -6.54 3.49 25.59
C GLY A 494 -5.78 2.93 26.79
N GLY A 495 -4.54 3.40 26.94
CA GLY A 495 -3.66 3.03 28.05
C GLY A 495 -4.08 3.68 29.38
N GLY A 496 -4.29 5.00 29.36
CA GLY A 496 -4.63 5.79 30.54
C GLY A 496 -6.12 6.10 30.71
N SER A 497 -6.86 6.13 29.60
CA SER A 497 -8.28 6.49 29.54
C SER A 497 -9.06 5.58 28.58
N SER A 498 -10.39 5.66 28.67
CA SER A 498 -11.34 5.05 27.75
C SER A 498 -12.33 6.11 27.30
N GLU A 499 -12.47 6.29 26.00
CA GLU A 499 -13.29 7.31 25.38
C GLU A 499 -14.58 6.69 24.86
N ILE A 500 -15.72 7.32 25.19
CA ILE A 500 -17.04 6.94 24.69
C ILE A 500 -17.69 8.15 24.02
N THR A 501 -18.05 7.99 22.75
CA THR A 501 -18.77 9.00 21.97
C THR A 501 -20.02 8.38 21.34
N ILE A 502 -21.19 8.97 21.57
CA ILE A 502 -22.46 8.53 20.99
C ILE A 502 -23.00 9.63 20.10
N GLY A 503 -23.40 9.28 18.88
CA GLY A 503 -23.96 10.22 17.92
C GLY A 503 -24.21 9.59 16.56
N ASP A 504 -24.41 10.42 15.56
CA ASP A 504 -24.53 10.01 14.15
C ASP A 504 -23.78 11.00 13.24
N TYR A 505 -24.01 10.92 11.93
CA TYR A 505 -23.37 11.80 10.96
C TYR A 505 -23.73 13.29 11.10
N ASN A 506 -24.85 13.61 11.77
CA ASN A 506 -25.30 14.99 11.98
C ASN A 506 -24.67 15.64 13.22
N GLY A 507 -24.18 14.84 14.16
CA GLY A 507 -23.61 15.37 15.39
C GLY A 507 -23.39 14.36 16.49
N ILE A 508 -22.83 14.86 17.58
CA ILE A 508 -22.49 14.10 18.79
C ILE A 508 -23.55 14.41 19.85
N ASP A 509 -24.22 13.36 20.34
CA ASP A 509 -25.20 13.45 21.43
C ASP A 509 -24.51 13.43 22.80
N TYR A 510 -23.41 12.68 22.90
CA TYR A 510 -22.68 12.48 24.14
C TYR A 510 -21.22 12.17 23.85
N ILE A 511 -20.33 12.75 24.66
CA ILE A 511 -18.90 12.52 24.58
C ILE A 511 -18.29 12.57 25.97
N LYS A 512 -17.46 11.59 26.29
CA LYS A 512 -16.77 11.52 27.57
C LYS A 512 -15.48 10.73 27.47
N SER A 513 -14.41 11.26 28.07
CA SER A 513 -13.21 10.48 28.39
C SER A 513 -13.26 10.09 29.86
N PHE A 514 -13.21 8.79 30.11
CA PHE A 514 -13.12 8.20 31.43
C PHE A 514 -11.64 7.98 31.74
N PRO A 515 -11.08 8.54 32.82
CA PRO A 515 -9.64 8.43 33.12
C PRO A 515 -9.28 7.05 33.72
N ILE A 516 -9.72 5.99 33.04
CA ILE A 516 -9.39 4.58 33.26
C ILE A 516 -9.09 3.92 31.92
N GLY A 517 -7.92 3.30 31.77
CA GLY A 517 -7.52 2.55 30.58
C GLY A 517 -6.82 1.25 30.96
N VAL A 518 -6.32 0.50 29.98
CA VAL A 518 -5.77 -0.85 30.21
C VAL A 518 -4.55 -0.84 31.13
N VAL A 519 -3.68 0.16 31.02
CA VAL A 519 -2.46 0.27 31.85
C VAL A 519 -2.87 0.62 33.28
N LYS A 520 -3.73 1.64 33.44
CA LYS A 520 -4.17 2.13 34.76
C LYS A 520 -4.95 1.07 35.54
N LEU A 521 -5.87 0.36 34.89
CA LEU A 521 -6.59 -0.73 35.53
C LEU A 521 -5.66 -1.89 35.93
N THR A 522 -4.66 -2.19 35.09
CA THR A 522 -3.64 -3.21 35.39
C THR A 522 -2.81 -2.81 36.61
N GLU A 523 -2.33 -1.57 36.69
CA GLU A 523 -1.57 -1.07 37.84
C GLU A 523 -2.41 -1.05 39.13
N MET A 524 -3.72 -0.79 39.03
CA MET A 524 -4.61 -0.70 40.19
C MET A 524 -4.98 -2.06 40.80
N PHE A 525 -5.18 -3.09 39.97
CA PHE A 525 -5.73 -4.38 40.43
C PHE A 525 -4.84 -5.58 40.14
N PHE A 526 -3.91 -5.50 39.18
CA PHE A 526 -3.20 -6.66 38.63
C PHE A 526 -1.68 -6.50 38.63
N SER A 527 -1.13 -5.63 39.49
CA SER A 527 0.31 -5.33 39.55
C SER A 527 1.20 -6.54 39.84
N ASP A 528 0.67 -7.53 40.56
CA ASP A 528 1.37 -8.77 40.97
C ASP A 528 0.91 -10.01 40.18
N GLU A 529 0.31 -9.83 38.99
CA GLU A 529 -0.32 -10.91 38.22
C GLU A 529 -1.39 -11.70 39.01
N ASN A 530 -1.98 -11.07 40.03
CA ASN A 530 -3.03 -11.68 40.82
C ASN A 530 -4.38 -11.59 40.09
N TYR A 531 -4.78 -12.67 39.41
CA TYR A 531 -6.04 -12.76 38.67
C TYR A 531 -7.09 -13.66 39.34
N ASN A 532 -7.09 -13.71 40.68
CA ASN A 532 -8.08 -14.50 41.42
C ASN A 532 -9.50 -13.92 41.26
N GLU A 533 -10.52 -14.73 41.58
CA GLU A 533 -11.93 -14.32 41.41
C GLU A 533 -12.29 -13.05 42.19
N GLU A 534 -11.76 -12.87 43.39
CA GLU A 534 -12.02 -11.69 44.22
C GLU A 534 -11.47 -10.41 43.57
N THR A 535 -10.26 -10.48 43.01
CA THR A 535 -9.59 -9.35 42.36
C THR A 535 -10.28 -9.01 41.03
N LEU A 536 -10.66 -10.02 40.25
CA LEU A 536 -11.44 -9.84 39.01
C LEU A 536 -12.82 -9.23 39.30
N LEU A 537 -13.51 -9.70 40.33
CA LEU A 537 -14.80 -9.16 40.76
C LEU A 537 -14.65 -7.72 41.25
N SER A 538 -13.61 -7.42 42.03
CA SER A 538 -13.29 -6.07 42.51
C SER A 538 -13.06 -5.10 41.34
N ALA A 539 -12.26 -5.52 40.35
CA ALA A 539 -12.02 -4.73 39.15
C ALA A 539 -13.31 -4.48 38.36
N ARG A 540 -14.16 -5.51 38.16
CA ARG A 540 -15.46 -5.36 37.47
C ARG A 540 -16.41 -4.42 38.22
N ASN A 541 -16.50 -4.53 39.54
CA ASN A 541 -17.35 -3.66 40.36
C ASN A 541 -16.88 -2.21 40.31
N TYR A 542 -15.55 -1.99 40.36
CA TYR A 542 -14.96 -0.68 40.16
C TYR A 542 -15.36 -0.09 38.80
N LEU A 543 -15.17 -0.84 37.70
CA LEU A 543 -15.54 -0.41 36.35
C LEU A 543 -17.04 -0.10 36.22
N LYS A 544 -17.92 -0.92 36.82
CA LYS A 544 -19.38 -0.66 36.85
C LYS A 544 -19.72 0.66 37.52
N GLY A 545 -19.11 0.94 38.67
CA GLY A 545 -19.26 2.23 39.34
C GLY A 545 -18.71 3.38 38.49
N PHE A 546 -17.57 3.16 37.83
CA PHE A 546 -16.89 4.18 37.04
C PHE A 546 -17.67 4.59 35.78
N PHE A 547 -18.30 3.62 35.11
CA PHE A 547 -19.10 3.82 33.90
C PHE A 547 -20.61 3.97 34.18
N ASN A 548 -21.01 4.12 35.45
CA ASN A 548 -22.42 4.12 35.87
C ASN A 548 -23.29 5.15 35.14
N GLU A 549 -22.73 6.30 34.74
CA GLU A 549 -23.48 7.31 34.00
C GLU A 549 -23.92 6.87 32.59
N LEU A 550 -23.33 5.81 32.05
CA LEU A 550 -23.70 5.24 30.74
C LEU A 550 -24.97 4.40 30.80
N ILE A 551 -25.47 4.02 31.99
CA ILE A 551 -26.72 3.26 32.16
C ILE A 551 -27.91 3.99 31.52
N LYS A 552 -27.89 5.33 31.45
CA LYS A 552 -28.93 6.12 30.76
C LYS A 552 -29.04 5.82 29.25
N PHE A 553 -28.05 5.13 28.68
CA PHE A 553 -28.02 4.69 27.29
C PHE A 553 -28.28 3.19 27.12
N GLU A 554 -28.59 2.47 28.19
CA GLU A 554 -28.91 1.05 28.16
C GLU A 554 -30.09 0.77 27.23
N GLY A 555 -29.95 -0.20 26.32
CA GLY A 555 -31.02 -0.59 25.41
C GLY A 555 -31.34 0.41 24.28
N ASN A 556 -30.67 1.56 24.23
CA ASN A 556 -30.84 2.52 23.13
C ASN A 556 -30.42 1.91 21.78
N ASN A 557 -31.07 2.36 20.71
CA ASN A 557 -30.81 1.89 19.36
C ASN A 557 -29.59 2.61 18.75
N PHE A 558 -28.40 2.10 19.04
CA PHE A 558 -27.15 2.41 18.34
C PHE A 558 -26.29 1.16 18.19
N LYS A 559 -25.37 1.20 17.23
CA LYS A 559 -24.35 0.18 17.02
C LYS A 559 -23.08 0.53 17.78
N ILE A 560 -22.46 -0.43 18.47
CA ILE A 560 -21.15 -0.19 19.11
C ILE A 560 -20.04 -0.39 18.08
N ILE A 561 -19.22 0.64 17.93
CA ILE A 561 -17.99 0.63 17.13
C ILE A 561 -16.79 0.66 18.09
N GLY A 562 -16.04 -0.42 18.12
CA GLY A 562 -14.80 -0.51 18.87
C GLY A 562 -13.64 -0.02 18.03
N VAL A 563 -12.80 0.84 18.61
CA VAL A 563 -11.65 1.44 17.95
C VAL A 563 -10.36 1.02 18.65
N ALA A 564 -9.23 1.10 17.93
CA ALA A 564 -7.88 0.91 18.43
C ALA A 564 -7.48 -0.52 18.83
N GLY A 565 -6.42 -0.61 19.63
CA GLY A 565 -5.61 -1.82 19.80
C GLY A 565 -6.31 -2.97 20.52
N THR A 566 -7.15 -2.69 21.51
CA THR A 566 -7.74 -3.74 22.36
C THR A 566 -8.71 -4.61 21.56
N VAL A 567 -9.61 -4.00 20.80
CA VAL A 567 -10.62 -4.73 19.99
C VAL A 567 -9.98 -5.47 18.81
N THR A 568 -9.02 -4.85 18.13
CA THR A 568 -8.31 -5.45 17.00
C THR A 568 -7.44 -6.64 17.42
N THR A 569 -6.84 -6.58 18.61
CA THR A 569 -6.10 -7.71 19.20
C THR A 569 -7.02 -8.90 19.46
N ASN A 570 -8.22 -8.67 20.01
CA ASN A 570 -9.18 -9.75 20.26
C ASN A 570 -9.63 -10.44 18.96
N VAL A 571 -9.86 -9.69 17.87
CA VAL A 571 -10.18 -10.27 16.55
C VAL A 571 -9.03 -11.10 16.01
N SER A 572 -7.80 -10.60 16.13
CA SER A 572 -6.59 -11.29 15.65
C SER A 572 -6.42 -12.66 16.32
N ILE A 573 -6.78 -12.77 17.60
CA ILE A 573 -6.74 -14.02 18.37
C ILE A 573 -7.84 -14.98 17.95
N VAL A 574 -9.09 -14.50 17.82
CA VAL A 574 -10.24 -15.31 17.35
C VAL A 574 -9.95 -15.93 15.99
N LYS A 575 -9.39 -15.13 15.07
CA LYS A 575 -9.04 -15.56 13.71
C LYS A 575 -7.74 -16.35 13.63
N LYS A 576 -6.95 -16.40 14.71
CA LYS A 576 -5.59 -16.97 14.77
C LYS A 576 -4.69 -16.39 13.66
N PHE A 577 -4.80 -15.09 13.40
CA PHE A 577 -3.99 -14.44 12.38
C PHE A 577 -2.51 -14.39 12.82
N PRO A 578 -1.57 -15.01 12.07
CA PRO A 578 -0.15 -14.89 12.36
C PRO A 578 0.41 -13.50 12.01
N LYS A 579 -0.29 -12.73 11.16
CA LYS A 579 0.03 -11.36 10.78
C LYS A 579 -1.26 -10.54 10.68
N PHE A 580 -1.25 -9.31 11.19
CA PHE A 580 -2.39 -8.39 11.16
C PHE A 580 -2.83 -8.11 9.70
N ASP A 581 -4.13 -8.29 9.42
CA ASP A 581 -4.75 -7.92 8.14
C ASP A 581 -5.91 -6.95 8.40
N GLU A 582 -5.72 -5.69 8.03
CA GLU A 582 -6.68 -4.62 8.26
C GLU A 582 -8.03 -4.90 7.56
N LYS A 583 -8.02 -5.52 6.37
CA LYS A 583 -9.24 -5.76 5.59
C LYS A 583 -10.12 -6.84 6.19
N GLU A 584 -9.51 -7.84 6.82
CA GLU A 584 -10.21 -8.92 7.51
C GLU A 584 -10.72 -8.51 8.90
N ILE A 585 -10.05 -7.53 9.54
CA ILE A 585 -10.39 -7.06 10.89
C ILE A 585 -11.43 -5.94 10.85
N ASN A 586 -11.32 -5.01 9.90
CA ASN A 586 -12.24 -3.88 9.79
C ASN A 586 -13.67 -4.37 9.46
N GLY A 587 -14.65 -3.95 10.25
CA GLY A 587 -16.03 -4.39 10.15
C GLY A 587 -16.33 -5.75 10.81
N TYR A 588 -15.33 -6.43 11.37
CA TYR A 588 -15.57 -7.69 12.09
C TYR A 588 -16.48 -7.46 13.30
N VAL A 589 -17.48 -8.32 13.47
CA VAL A 589 -18.39 -8.27 14.61
C VAL A 589 -17.87 -9.22 15.69
N LEU A 590 -17.24 -8.66 16.71
CA LEU A 590 -16.76 -9.40 17.87
C LEU A 590 -17.91 -9.55 18.88
N THR A 591 -18.30 -10.77 19.18
CA THR A 591 -19.39 -11.04 20.12
C THR A 591 -18.88 -10.97 21.56
N LYS A 592 -19.82 -10.79 22.50
CA LYS A 592 -19.53 -10.89 23.93
C LYS A 592 -18.94 -12.27 24.29
N MET A 593 -19.43 -13.33 23.64
CA MET A 593 -18.92 -14.69 23.82
C MET A 593 -17.45 -14.81 23.37
N ASP A 594 -17.09 -14.22 22.23
CA ASP A 594 -15.68 -14.20 21.77
C ASP A 594 -14.75 -13.52 22.79
N LEU A 595 -15.20 -12.42 23.39
CA LEU A 595 -14.45 -11.72 24.44
C LEU A 595 -14.33 -12.57 25.72
N GLU A 596 -15.40 -13.26 26.12
CA GLU A 596 -15.37 -14.15 27.28
C GLU A 596 -14.45 -15.35 27.07
N GLU A 597 -14.45 -15.96 25.88
CA GLU A 597 -13.54 -17.05 25.51
C GLU A 597 -12.07 -16.58 25.49
N ASN A 598 -11.81 -15.41 24.92
CA ASN A 598 -10.48 -14.81 24.95
C ASN A 598 -10.03 -14.51 26.39
N LEU A 599 -10.89 -13.93 27.22
CA LEU A 599 -10.57 -13.68 28.62
C LEU A 599 -10.24 -14.98 29.37
N TYR A 600 -11.02 -16.04 29.16
CA TYR A 600 -10.73 -17.37 29.72
C TYR A 600 -9.37 -17.90 29.26
N LEU A 601 -9.06 -17.77 27.97
CA LEU A 601 -7.75 -18.14 27.42
C LEU A 601 -6.61 -17.37 28.11
N PHE A 602 -6.76 -16.07 28.35
CA PHE A 602 -5.75 -15.25 29.00
C PHE A 602 -5.54 -15.64 30.46
N LEU A 603 -6.63 -15.86 31.20
CA LEU A 603 -6.59 -16.26 32.61
C LEU A 603 -5.99 -17.66 32.80
N SER A 604 -6.11 -18.53 31.79
CA SER A 604 -5.53 -19.88 31.81
C SER A 604 -4.01 -19.94 31.61
N LYS A 605 -3.34 -18.80 31.38
CA LYS A 605 -1.92 -18.73 30.99
C LYS A 605 -1.13 -17.77 31.86
N THR A 606 0.12 -18.12 32.12
CA THR A 606 1.13 -17.21 32.70
C THR A 606 1.39 -16.03 31.75
N LEU A 607 2.00 -14.94 32.23
CA LEU A 607 2.41 -13.83 31.35
C LEU A 607 3.33 -14.29 30.22
N GLU A 608 4.31 -15.15 30.50
CA GLU A 608 5.24 -15.68 29.49
C GLU A 608 4.54 -16.55 28.44
N ASP A 609 3.50 -17.29 28.82
CA ASP A 609 2.72 -18.08 27.85
C ASP A 609 1.71 -17.24 27.09
N ARG A 610 1.21 -16.13 27.67
CA ARG A 610 0.39 -15.15 26.95
C ARG A 610 1.17 -14.50 25.82
N LYS A 611 2.45 -14.17 26.01
CA LYS A 611 3.33 -13.61 24.97
C LYS A 611 3.45 -14.50 23.72
N LYS A 612 3.11 -15.79 23.82
CA LYS A 612 3.17 -16.78 22.73
C LYS A 612 1.82 -17.01 22.04
N ILE A 613 0.75 -16.34 22.47
CA ILE A 613 -0.57 -16.48 21.84
C ILE A 613 -0.52 -15.85 20.44
N ILE A 614 -0.89 -16.63 19.43
CA ILE A 614 -0.98 -16.16 18.04
C ILE A 614 -2.02 -15.04 17.95
N GLY A 615 -1.64 -13.91 17.38
CA GLY A 615 -2.48 -12.72 17.26
C GLY A 615 -2.41 -11.76 18.47
N LEU A 616 -1.70 -12.12 19.54
CA LEU A 616 -1.43 -11.23 20.66
C LEU A 616 0.00 -10.68 20.58
N GLU A 617 0.14 -9.37 20.44
CA GLU A 617 1.43 -8.69 20.55
C GLU A 617 2.06 -8.96 21.92
N PRO A 618 3.30 -9.48 22.01
CA PRO A 618 3.94 -9.83 23.28
C PRO A 618 3.97 -8.68 24.29
N ASN A 619 4.13 -7.45 23.80
CA ASN A 619 4.19 -6.24 24.61
C ASN A 619 2.84 -5.79 25.20
N ARG A 620 1.73 -6.44 24.80
CA ARG A 620 0.37 -6.20 25.32
C ARG A 620 -0.11 -7.32 26.25
N ALA A 621 0.67 -8.39 26.41
CA ALA A 621 0.26 -9.58 27.16
C ALA A 621 -0.05 -9.30 28.64
N ASP A 622 0.62 -8.31 29.23
CA ASP A 622 0.43 -7.84 30.60
C ASP A 622 -0.91 -7.12 30.80
N VAL A 623 -1.32 -6.29 29.83
CA VAL A 623 -2.50 -5.43 29.94
C VAL A 623 -3.78 -5.96 29.26
N ILE A 624 -3.70 -7.06 28.49
CA ILE A 624 -4.82 -7.56 27.67
C ILE A 624 -6.06 -7.98 28.50
N ILE A 625 -5.85 -8.48 29.71
CA ILE A 625 -6.94 -8.87 30.64
C ILE A 625 -7.75 -7.65 31.05
N ALA A 626 -7.08 -6.57 31.44
CA ALA A 626 -7.73 -5.30 31.79
C ALA A 626 -8.55 -4.75 30.62
N GLY A 627 -8.00 -4.80 29.39
CA GLY A 627 -8.73 -4.40 28.19
C GLY A 627 -10.00 -5.21 27.94
N ASN A 628 -9.96 -6.53 28.15
CA ASN A 628 -11.15 -7.37 28.03
C ASN A 628 -12.21 -7.07 29.10
N LEU A 629 -11.80 -6.84 30.34
CA LEU A 629 -12.72 -6.47 31.42
C LEU A 629 -13.43 -5.14 31.15
N ILE A 630 -12.72 -4.15 30.61
CA ILE A 630 -13.31 -2.85 30.22
C ILE A 630 -14.37 -3.08 29.13
N LEU A 631 -14.03 -3.79 28.05
CA LEU A 631 -14.96 -4.04 26.94
C LEU A 631 -16.21 -4.82 27.39
N LEU A 632 -16.02 -5.90 28.16
CA LEU A 632 -17.14 -6.70 28.68
C LEU A 632 -18.05 -5.87 29.59
N THR A 633 -17.47 -5.03 30.46
CA THR A 633 -18.26 -4.18 31.35
C THR A 633 -19.06 -3.13 30.58
N LEU A 634 -18.48 -2.53 29.53
CA LEU A 634 -19.20 -1.58 28.68
C LEU A 634 -20.34 -2.26 27.90
N LEU A 635 -20.13 -3.46 27.37
CA LEU A 635 -21.18 -4.25 26.72
C LEU A 635 -22.34 -4.58 27.68
N ASP A 636 -22.01 -4.95 28.92
CA ASP A 636 -23.00 -5.21 29.98
C ASP A 636 -23.84 -3.97 30.30
N ILE A 637 -23.19 -2.82 30.53
CA ILE A 637 -23.87 -1.57 30.90
C ILE A 637 -24.77 -1.05 29.77
N LEU A 638 -24.32 -1.18 28.52
CA LEU A 638 -25.08 -0.70 27.36
C LEU A 638 -26.14 -1.71 26.88
N ASN A 639 -26.20 -2.90 27.50
CA ASN A 639 -27.03 -4.03 27.11
C ASN A 639 -26.85 -4.40 25.62
N LYS A 640 -25.61 -4.70 25.24
CA LYS A 640 -25.21 -5.07 23.86
C LYS A 640 -24.44 -6.38 23.87
N ASN A 641 -24.66 -7.19 22.84
CA ASN A 641 -24.05 -8.52 22.72
C ASN A 641 -22.83 -8.57 21.79
N SER A 642 -22.47 -7.46 21.15
CA SER A 642 -21.38 -7.42 20.20
C SER A 642 -20.82 -6.01 20.00
N ILE A 643 -19.58 -5.95 19.55
CA ILE A 643 -18.88 -4.74 19.12
C ILE A 643 -18.39 -4.93 17.69
N THR A 644 -18.68 -3.97 16.81
CA THR A 644 -18.11 -3.96 15.45
C THR A 644 -16.76 -3.28 15.51
N VAL A 645 -15.71 -3.93 15.00
CA VAL A 645 -14.36 -3.39 15.03
C VAL A 645 -14.15 -2.43 13.87
N SER A 646 -13.55 -1.29 14.14
CA SER A 646 -13.08 -0.35 13.13
C SER A 646 -11.58 -0.14 13.24
N THR A 647 -10.89 -0.09 12.10
CA THR A 647 -9.47 0.22 12.02
C THR A 647 -9.20 1.71 11.79
N VAL A 648 -10.26 2.51 11.66
CA VAL A 648 -10.21 3.97 11.62
C VAL A 648 -10.17 4.51 13.05
N ASP A 649 -9.09 5.19 13.40
CA ASP A 649 -8.80 5.66 14.76
C ASP A 649 -8.61 7.18 14.84
N ASN A 650 -8.04 7.63 15.97
CA ASN A 650 -7.75 9.03 16.25
C ASN A 650 -6.75 9.64 15.25
N LEU A 651 -5.93 8.85 14.55
CA LEU A 651 -4.95 9.33 13.58
C LEU A 651 -5.63 9.88 12.32
N GLU A 652 -6.67 9.21 11.79
CA GLU A 652 -7.48 9.74 10.68
C GLU A 652 -8.20 11.03 11.11
N GLY A 653 -8.68 11.11 12.34
CA GLY A 653 -9.20 12.36 12.90
C GLY A 653 -8.12 13.44 13.01
N GLY A 654 -6.90 13.07 13.41
CA GLY A 654 -5.75 13.97 13.49
C GLY A 654 -5.36 14.56 12.14
N MET A 655 -5.54 13.82 11.04
CA MET A 655 -5.27 14.33 9.69
C MET A 655 -6.11 15.56 9.35
N VAL A 656 -7.33 15.65 9.88
CA VAL A 656 -8.25 16.76 9.61
C VAL A 656 -8.16 17.89 10.65
N LEU A 657 -7.27 17.80 11.64
CA LEU A 657 -6.97 18.93 12.53
C LEU A 657 -6.23 20.03 11.76
N ASN A 658 -6.82 21.22 11.74
CA ASN A 658 -6.11 22.48 11.46
C ASN A 658 -5.53 22.96 12.78
N ILE A 659 -4.20 23.00 12.87
CA ILE A 659 -3.45 23.47 14.04
C ILE A 659 -2.80 24.80 13.69
#